data_AF-A0A7X8FWX0-F1
#
_entry.id   AF-A0A7X8FWX0-F1
#
_cell.length_a   1.000
_cell.length_b   1.000
_cell.length_c   1.000
_cell.angle_alpha   90.00
_cell.angle_beta   90.00
_cell.angle_gamma   90.00
#
_symmetry.space_group_name_H-M   'P 1'
#
loop_
_entity.id
_entity.type
_entity.pdbx_description
1 polymer ?
#
loop_
_entity_poly.entity_id
_entity_poly.type
_entity_poly.pdbx_seq_one_letter_code
_entity_poly.pdbx_strand_id
1 'polypeptide(L)'
;MKNRIHSLWAWIAGPKSDFVLFVVLIVLVNLVSTNAFFRLDLTRSQSYSLSGASRELVQTLEEPMTVQVFFSDKLPAPYNGVERYLRDLLQEFSTAANRNFTYEFFDMEKPENREIADSYGIAMVQIREVKDTEVGYKNAWMGLVLTYSDRIEVLDNLTTTDGLEYRLTTSMGKMAALTNSLAGLDSKIRMTLYATEKLGALGLSGFNQVERTVHDAYSRLNRRNMDMIEWQRVNPEEASLVDELAARYGVMKINWSAGNDGEEAGAGSLGIVLEYGDRFRTVPLDVARVFGSYVITGLDRLDDRLAEALRSLMDNAVTIGYATGHGELSLEDVRSGAGRLNQLVADTYTFEAVDLSTGQVPPHVSMLMINGPKNTFDEKARYALDQFLLRGGSVFLLIDSFMEIPDQGGQYGGMPQFVPVSTGLDSLLERYGVSVGKNYVLDKKCYEAQQRGVGKVPLYYVPLVDRSGMNQNHPVSRDLAFVLFLQAASVDSVAASGEDGKTVIPLATSSPQSWLMADRITLDTRAMPLPEEDAMKAQQLAVLVEGRFDSAFASPPPSGTNGDADEDSPFSPDTHLARSVQPGKLLVVGTSAITTPMVMDEEGKQPVSIFVRNAIDYLNGRGEFAEMRTKGLSLEILDETTPSVRSAVRAVNLYGVPLLAVLAGLGAWRLRVRRREKIREHYQGEKGGAA
;
A
#
# COMPACT_ATOMS: atom_id res chain seq x y z
N MET A 1 68.87 26.68 -11.39
CA MET A 1 67.40 26.51 -11.26
C MET A 1 66.61 26.99 -12.48
N LYS A 2 66.85 28.19 -13.03
CA LYS A 2 66.13 28.73 -14.20
C LYS A 2 66.12 27.80 -15.44
N ASN A 3 67.24 27.15 -15.79
CA ASN A 3 67.31 26.28 -16.98
C ASN A 3 66.47 24.99 -16.87
N ARG A 4 66.29 24.43 -15.66
CA ARG A 4 65.47 23.22 -15.47
C ARG A 4 63.98 23.51 -15.56
N ILE A 5 63.55 24.70 -15.15
CA ILE A 5 62.15 25.14 -15.26
C ILE A 5 61.83 25.42 -16.73
N HIS A 6 62.73 26.07 -17.47
CA HIS A 6 62.55 26.32 -18.90
C HIS A 6 62.47 25.04 -19.74
N SER A 7 63.29 24.02 -19.44
CA SER A 7 63.19 22.72 -20.11
C SER A 7 61.90 21.96 -19.78
N LEU A 8 61.36 22.15 -18.58
CA LEU A 8 60.10 21.53 -18.16
C LEU A 8 58.90 22.18 -18.88
N TRP A 9 58.89 23.51 -19.01
CA TRP A 9 57.88 24.23 -19.79
C TRP A 9 57.96 23.92 -21.29
N ALA A 10 59.17 23.82 -21.84
CA ALA A 10 59.36 23.41 -23.24
C ALA A 10 58.92 21.95 -23.49
N TRP A 11 59.09 21.07 -22.50
CA TRP A 11 58.59 19.70 -22.56
C TRP A 11 57.06 19.64 -22.46
N ILE A 12 56.46 20.37 -21.51
CA ILE A 12 55.00 20.49 -21.35
C ILE A 12 54.33 21.04 -22.61
N ALA A 13 54.98 21.96 -23.34
CA ALA A 13 54.48 22.50 -24.59
C ALA A 13 54.69 21.60 -25.83
N GLY A 14 55.30 20.42 -25.68
CA GLY A 14 55.62 19.51 -26.77
C GLY A 14 54.57 18.39 -26.99
N PRO A 15 54.38 17.85 -28.20
CA PRO A 15 53.35 16.83 -28.48
C PRO A 15 53.53 15.49 -27.75
N LYS A 16 54.69 15.27 -27.11
CA LYS A 16 54.96 14.07 -26.29
C LYS A 16 54.45 14.22 -24.85
N SER A 17 54.37 15.44 -24.30
CA SER A 17 53.80 15.67 -22.96
C SER A 17 52.29 15.56 -22.99
N ASP A 18 51.61 15.93 -24.08
CA ASP A 18 50.15 15.78 -24.23
C ASP A 18 49.71 14.33 -23.98
N PHE A 19 50.43 13.36 -24.54
CA PHE A 19 50.15 11.94 -24.33
C PHE A 19 50.40 11.53 -22.88
N VAL A 20 51.52 11.97 -22.29
CA VAL A 20 51.87 11.64 -20.89
C VAL A 20 50.88 12.29 -19.91
N LEU A 21 50.51 13.55 -20.12
CA LEU A 21 49.52 14.27 -19.31
C LEU A 21 48.13 13.65 -19.46
N PHE A 22 47.76 13.19 -20.65
CA PHE A 22 46.51 12.46 -20.86
C PHE A 22 46.49 11.12 -20.11
N VAL A 23 47.59 10.36 -20.15
CA VAL A 23 47.71 9.11 -19.37
C VAL A 23 47.67 9.40 -17.87
N VAL A 24 48.39 10.43 -17.40
CA VAL A 24 48.36 10.86 -16.00
C VAL A 24 46.95 11.32 -15.58
N LEU A 25 46.24 12.03 -16.45
CA LEU A 25 44.85 12.42 -16.23
C LEU A 25 43.94 11.19 -16.14
N ILE A 26 44.10 10.19 -17.01
CA ILE A 26 43.34 8.93 -16.94
C ILE A 26 43.61 8.23 -15.60
N VAL A 27 44.87 8.15 -15.17
CA VAL A 27 45.24 7.53 -13.88
C VAL A 27 44.64 8.32 -12.72
N LEU A 28 44.70 9.65 -12.74
CA LEU A 28 44.11 10.51 -11.70
C LEU A 28 42.59 10.41 -11.68
N VAL A 29 41.93 10.40 -12.84
CA VAL A 29 40.48 10.20 -12.94
C VAL A 29 40.11 8.82 -12.41
N ASN A 30 40.91 7.78 -12.70
CA ASN A 30 40.67 6.43 -12.18
C ASN A 30 40.85 6.39 -10.66
N LEU A 31 41.91 7.01 -10.12
CA LEU A 31 42.20 7.09 -8.68
C LEU A 31 41.17 7.93 -7.90
N VAL A 32 40.67 9.01 -8.51
CA VAL A 32 39.57 9.80 -7.93
C VAL A 32 38.27 9.01 -8.02
N SER A 33 38.02 8.32 -9.14
CA SER A 33 36.83 7.48 -9.35
C SER A 33 36.76 6.29 -8.39
N THR A 34 37.89 5.81 -7.85
CA THR A 34 37.88 4.76 -6.82
C THR A 34 37.45 5.26 -5.43
N ASN A 35 37.58 6.57 -5.15
CA ASN A 35 37.26 7.16 -3.84
C ASN A 35 36.02 8.06 -3.84
N ALA A 36 35.67 8.63 -4.99
CA ALA A 36 34.49 9.46 -5.21
C ALA A 36 33.59 8.74 -6.23
N PHE A 37 32.85 7.74 -5.76
CA PHE A 37 31.92 7.00 -6.60
C PHE A 37 30.64 7.82 -6.77
N PHE A 38 30.38 8.28 -8.00
CA PHE A 38 29.14 8.96 -8.35
C PHE A 38 28.30 8.01 -9.21
N ARG A 39 27.18 7.55 -8.66
CA ARG A 39 26.24 6.67 -9.36
C ARG A 39 25.02 7.48 -9.78
N LEU A 40 24.71 7.44 -11.08
CA LEU A 40 23.46 7.96 -11.63
C LEU A 40 22.59 6.77 -12.01
N ASP A 41 21.40 6.69 -11.40
CA ASP A 41 20.38 5.75 -11.83
C ASP A 41 19.61 6.34 -13.01
N LEU A 42 19.79 5.75 -14.19
CA LEU A 42 19.12 6.13 -15.43
C LEU A 42 17.92 5.23 -15.73
N THR A 43 17.56 4.32 -14.83
CA THR A 43 16.37 3.49 -14.99
C THR A 43 15.12 4.37 -14.88
N ARG A 44 14.09 4.04 -15.68
CA ARG A 44 12.84 4.82 -15.73
C ARG A 44 12.14 4.89 -14.36
N SER A 45 12.24 3.83 -13.58
CA SER A 45 11.63 3.64 -12.25
C SER A 45 12.57 3.91 -11.08
N GLN A 46 13.79 4.40 -11.34
CA GLN A 46 14.84 4.57 -10.32
C GLN A 46 15.06 3.32 -9.46
N SER A 47 14.99 2.14 -10.08
CA SER A 47 14.99 0.83 -9.42
C SER A 47 16.27 0.51 -8.65
N TYR A 48 17.33 1.32 -8.79
CA TYR A 48 18.61 1.16 -8.10
C TYR A 48 18.96 2.34 -7.17
N SER A 49 18.04 3.29 -7.00
CA SER A 49 18.15 4.36 -5.98
C SER A 49 17.26 4.03 -4.79
N LEU A 50 17.40 4.70 -3.65
CA LEU A 50 16.40 4.62 -2.56
C LEU A 50 15.19 5.53 -2.80
N SER A 51 14.03 5.13 -2.29
CA SER A 51 12.83 5.97 -2.17
C SER A 51 13.00 7.11 -1.15
N GLY A 52 12.06 8.06 -1.17
CA GLY A 52 11.99 9.16 -0.18
C GLY A 52 11.88 8.63 1.24
N ALA A 53 10.81 7.86 1.53
CA ALA A 53 10.58 7.20 2.81
C ALA A 53 11.79 6.37 3.32
N SER A 54 12.45 5.58 2.46
CA SER A 54 13.63 4.80 2.85
C SER A 54 14.80 5.69 3.29
N ARG A 55 15.05 6.80 2.58
CA ARG A 55 16.08 7.78 2.94
C ARG A 55 15.76 8.50 4.25
N GLU A 56 14.53 8.98 4.38
CA GLU A 56 14.08 9.68 5.59
C GLU A 56 14.24 8.78 6.81
N LEU A 57 13.74 7.54 6.74
CA LEU A 57 13.82 6.56 7.82
C LEU A 57 15.25 6.40 8.35
N VAL A 58 16.22 6.14 7.46
CA VAL A 58 17.61 5.88 7.89
C VAL A 58 18.37 7.15 8.30
N GLN A 59 17.88 8.33 7.91
CA GLN A 59 18.41 9.61 8.39
C GLN A 59 17.90 9.95 9.80
N THR A 60 16.70 9.50 10.15
CA THR A 60 16.04 9.75 11.44
C THR A 60 16.25 8.67 12.50
N LEU A 61 17.07 7.64 12.24
CA LEU A 61 17.37 6.60 13.23
C LEU A 61 18.07 7.18 14.46
N GLU A 62 17.47 7.00 15.64
CA GLU A 62 17.99 7.52 16.91
C GLU A 62 18.97 6.54 17.57
N GLU A 63 18.74 5.24 17.42
CA GLU A 63 19.58 4.15 17.94
C GLU A 63 20.29 3.36 16.83
N PRO A 64 21.35 2.58 17.13
CA PRO A 64 22.02 1.74 16.15
C PRO A 64 21.10 0.65 15.55
N MET A 65 20.93 0.66 14.23
CA MET A 65 20.31 -0.36 13.40
C MET A 65 21.40 -1.19 12.71
N THR A 66 21.46 -2.49 13.01
CA THR A 66 22.40 -3.43 12.38
C THR A 66 21.65 -4.44 11.51
N VAL A 67 22.07 -4.60 10.26
CA VAL A 67 21.54 -5.60 9.33
C VAL A 67 22.54 -6.72 9.10
N GLN A 68 22.23 -7.94 9.54
CA GLN A 68 23.10 -9.11 9.36
C GLN A 68 22.51 -10.04 8.28
N VAL A 69 23.26 -10.27 7.21
CA VAL A 69 22.78 -11.00 6.03
C VAL A 69 23.40 -12.39 5.97
N PHE A 70 22.55 -13.41 5.83
CA PHE A 70 22.91 -14.83 5.79
C PHE A 70 22.47 -15.43 4.45
N PHE A 71 23.37 -15.38 3.46
CA PHE A 71 23.13 -15.89 2.11
C PHE A 71 24.15 -16.95 1.72
N SER A 72 23.67 -18.06 1.16
CA SER A 72 24.55 -19.10 0.63
C SER A 72 25.15 -18.71 -0.70
N ASP A 73 26.44 -19.01 -0.88
CA ASP A 73 27.14 -18.73 -2.13
C ASP A 73 26.67 -19.56 -3.32
N LYS A 74 26.89 -19.01 -4.52
CA LYS A 74 26.72 -19.68 -5.83
C LYS A 74 25.33 -20.31 -5.98
N LEU A 75 24.29 -19.50 -5.77
CA LEU A 75 22.90 -19.93 -6.01
C LEU A 75 22.64 -20.05 -7.53
N PRO A 76 21.87 -21.07 -7.98
CA PRO A 76 21.43 -21.18 -9.37
C PRO A 76 20.39 -20.09 -9.72
N ALA A 77 20.15 -19.89 -11.02
CA ALA A 77 19.04 -19.06 -11.49
C ALA A 77 17.69 -19.65 -11.01
N PRO A 78 16.70 -18.81 -10.64
CA PRO A 78 16.68 -17.35 -10.73
C PRO A 78 17.31 -16.61 -9.52
N TYR A 79 17.81 -17.32 -8.51
CA TYR A 79 18.24 -16.74 -7.22
C TYR A 79 19.62 -16.07 -7.25
N ASN A 80 20.41 -16.34 -8.27
CA ASN A 80 21.80 -15.87 -8.42
C ASN A 80 21.98 -14.34 -8.38
N GLY A 81 20.92 -13.56 -8.60
CA GLY A 81 20.94 -12.09 -8.55
C GLY A 81 20.55 -11.48 -7.20
N VAL A 82 19.91 -12.24 -6.30
CA VAL A 82 19.22 -11.67 -5.13
C VAL A 82 20.19 -11.11 -4.09
N GLU A 83 21.24 -11.86 -3.74
CA GLU A 83 22.25 -11.38 -2.78
C GLU A 83 22.96 -10.12 -3.29
N ARG A 84 23.28 -10.07 -4.59
CA ARG A 84 23.90 -8.90 -5.20
C ARG A 84 23.01 -7.68 -5.10
N TYR A 85 21.72 -7.83 -5.42
CA TYR A 85 20.76 -6.75 -5.30
C TYR A 85 20.61 -6.28 -3.85
N LEU A 86 20.52 -7.20 -2.89
CA LEU A 86 20.46 -6.87 -1.47
C LEU A 86 21.71 -6.12 -1.00
N ARG A 87 22.89 -6.53 -1.46
CA ARG A 87 24.17 -5.86 -1.16
C ARG A 87 24.19 -4.43 -1.69
N ASP A 88 23.78 -4.24 -2.94
CA ASP A 88 23.67 -2.91 -3.55
C ASP A 88 22.66 -2.04 -2.76
N LEU A 89 21.51 -2.60 -2.40
CA LEU A 89 20.47 -1.91 -1.65
C LEU A 89 20.93 -1.47 -0.25
N LEU A 90 21.57 -2.37 0.51
CA LEU A 90 22.09 -2.05 1.85
C LEU A 90 23.24 -1.04 1.81
N GLN A 91 24.03 -1.06 0.74
CA GLN A 91 25.05 -0.03 0.50
C GLN A 91 24.41 1.35 0.25
N GLU A 92 23.31 1.41 -0.51
CA GLU A 92 22.56 2.65 -0.71
C GLU A 92 21.95 3.14 0.62
N PHE A 93 21.37 2.25 1.44
CA PHE A 93 20.91 2.58 2.79
C PHE A 93 22.03 3.18 3.64
N SER A 94 23.18 2.52 3.70
CA SER A 94 24.33 3.00 4.47
C SER A 94 24.88 4.33 3.96
N THR A 95 24.81 4.60 2.66
CA THR A 95 25.24 5.86 2.07
C THR A 95 24.29 7.01 2.41
N ALA A 96 22.98 6.73 2.49
CA ALA A 96 21.96 7.73 2.84
C ALA A 96 21.78 7.94 4.35
N ALA A 97 22.14 6.94 5.15
CA ALA A 97 21.91 6.90 6.59
C ALA A 97 22.80 7.86 7.39
N ASN A 98 22.37 8.13 8.62
CA ASN A 98 23.24 8.72 9.63
C ASN A 98 24.22 7.65 10.19
N ARG A 99 24.99 8.00 11.23
CA ARG A 99 25.99 7.10 11.86
C ARG A 99 25.44 5.83 12.52
N ASN A 100 24.11 5.71 12.62
CA ASN A 100 23.45 4.65 13.36
C ASN A 100 23.07 3.45 12.46
N PHE A 101 23.32 3.45 11.16
CA PHE A 101 23.02 2.30 10.30
C PHE A 101 24.30 1.54 9.92
N THR A 102 24.31 0.23 10.14
CA THR A 102 25.39 -0.67 9.75
C THR A 102 24.85 -1.97 9.16
N TYR A 103 25.65 -2.64 8.31
CA TYR A 103 25.30 -3.95 7.77
C TYR A 103 26.52 -4.85 7.62
N GLU A 104 26.31 -6.17 7.71
CA GLU A 104 27.34 -7.20 7.60
C GLU A 104 26.82 -8.42 6.82
N PHE A 105 27.69 -9.02 6.01
CA PHE A 105 27.39 -10.26 5.27
C PHE A 105 28.18 -11.42 5.87
N PHE A 106 27.48 -12.49 6.21
CA PHE A 106 28.03 -13.70 6.78
C PHE A 106 28.31 -14.73 5.67
N ASP A 107 29.55 -15.20 5.63
CA ASP A 107 30.00 -16.28 4.75
C ASP A 107 29.44 -17.62 5.23
N MET A 108 28.48 -18.18 4.50
CA MET A 108 27.80 -19.43 4.87
C MET A 108 28.64 -20.69 4.56
N GLU A 109 29.86 -20.57 4.02
CA GLU A 109 30.81 -21.68 3.95
C GLU A 109 31.37 -22.02 5.35
N LYS A 110 31.34 -21.07 6.31
CA LYS A 110 31.81 -21.24 7.69
C LYS A 110 30.75 -21.87 8.59
N PRO A 111 31.05 -22.97 9.32
CA PRO A 111 30.10 -23.61 10.25
C PRO A 111 29.57 -22.67 11.35
N GLU A 112 30.43 -21.83 11.91
CA GLU A 112 30.08 -20.86 12.96
C GLU A 112 28.94 -19.92 12.51
N ASN A 113 28.99 -19.46 11.26
CA ASN A 113 27.96 -18.58 10.70
C ASN A 113 26.63 -19.30 10.49
N ARG A 114 26.64 -20.61 10.24
CA ARG A 114 25.43 -21.44 10.13
C ARG A 114 24.76 -21.60 11.49
N GLU A 115 25.55 -21.85 12.54
CA GLU A 115 25.03 -21.92 13.91
C GLU A 115 24.39 -20.60 14.34
N ILE A 116 24.99 -19.46 13.97
CA ILE A 116 24.41 -18.13 14.21
C ILE A 116 23.07 -17.99 13.46
N ALA A 117 23.03 -18.29 12.16
CA ALA A 117 21.81 -18.23 11.36
C ALA A 117 20.68 -19.10 11.95
N ASP A 118 21.00 -20.32 12.36
CA ASP A 118 20.06 -21.25 12.98
C ASP A 118 19.59 -20.74 14.35
N SER A 119 20.47 -20.07 15.13
CA SER A 119 20.11 -19.45 16.41
C SER A 119 19.10 -18.31 16.30
N TYR A 120 19.15 -17.56 15.19
CA TYR A 120 18.14 -16.56 14.84
C TYR A 120 16.87 -17.18 14.23
N GLY A 121 16.86 -18.49 13.97
CA GLY A 121 15.72 -19.21 13.39
C GLY A 121 15.59 -19.04 11.88
N ILE A 122 16.67 -18.72 11.16
CA ILE A 122 16.64 -18.57 9.70
C ILE A 122 16.49 -19.94 9.05
N ALA A 123 15.34 -20.18 8.42
CA ALA A 123 15.08 -21.44 7.73
C ALA A 123 15.90 -21.56 6.42
N MET A 124 16.40 -22.77 6.16
CA MET A 124 16.96 -23.10 4.85
C MET A 124 15.85 -23.27 3.82
N VAL A 125 16.04 -22.66 2.65
CA VAL A 125 15.17 -22.81 1.49
C VAL A 125 15.68 -23.96 0.63
N GLN A 126 14.82 -24.92 0.33
CA GLN A 126 15.12 -25.98 -0.63
C GLN A 126 14.89 -25.46 -2.05
N ILE A 127 15.97 -25.29 -2.80
CA ILE A 127 15.94 -24.80 -4.17
C ILE A 127 16.22 -25.93 -5.16
N ARG A 128 15.53 -25.87 -6.31
CA ARG A 128 15.73 -26.82 -7.41
C ARG A 128 16.92 -26.36 -8.25
N GLU A 129 17.91 -27.22 -8.41
CA GLU A 129 19.07 -26.99 -9.25
C GLU A 129 18.99 -27.91 -10.48
N VAL A 130 18.99 -27.34 -11.68
CA VAL A 130 19.05 -28.12 -12.93
C VAL A 130 20.46 -28.01 -13.48
N LYS A 131 21.21 -29.12 -13.44
CA LYS A 131 22.57 -29.23 -14.01
C LYS A 131 22.57 -30.33 -15.05
N ASP A 132 22.98 -30.00 -16.28
CA ASP A 132 23.21 -30.98 -17.36
C ASP A 132 22.10 -32.03 -17.54
N THR A 133 20.83 -31.61 -17.46
CA THR A 133 19.61 -32.44 -17.58
C THR A 133 19.22 -33.25 -16.33
N GLU A 134 19.97 -33.16 -15.23
CA GLU A 134 19.60 -33.71 -13.93
C GLU A 134 18.94 -32.65 -13.04
N VAL A 135 17.88 -33.05 -12.35
CA VAL A 135 17.15 -32.22 -11.39
C VAL A 135 17.61 -32.60 -9.98
N GLY A 136 18.41 -31.75 -9.36
CA GLY A 136 18.82 -31.85 -7.97
C GLY A 136 18.06 -30.87 -7.06
N TYR A 137 18.14 -31.09 -5.76
CA TYR A 137 17.72 -30.13 -4.74
C TYR A 137 18.93 -29.72 -3.90
N LYS A 138 19.07 -28.42 -3.64
CA LYS A 138 20.09 -27.84 -2.77
C LYS A 138 19.39 -27.04 -1.67
N ASN A 139 19.86 -27.13 -0.43
CA ASN A 139 19.39 -26.26 0.64
C ASN A 139 20.28 -25.02 0.69
N ALA A 140 19.68 -23.84 0.85
CA ALA A 140 20.37 -22.57 0.91
C ALA A 140 19.76 -21.67 1.98
N TRP A 141 20.60 -20.99 2.76
CA TRP A 141 20.18 -19.85 3.57
C TRP A 141 20.00 -18.64 2.67
N MET A 142 18.85 -17.96 2.82
CA MET A 142 18.45 -16.78 2.05
C MET A 142 17.63 -15.87 2.97
N GLY A 143 18.31 -15.25 3.94
CA GLY A 143 17.64 -14.42 4.96
C GLY A 143 18.55 -13.35 5.54
N LEU A 144 17.96 -12.47 6.35
CA LEU A 144 18.68 -11.46 7.11
C LEU A 144 18.01 -11.21 8.46
N VAL A 145 18.77 -10.59 9.36
CA VAL A 145 18.34 -10.20 10.70
C VAL A 145 18.53 -8.70 10.84
N LEU A 146 17.48 -8.02 11.26
CA LEU A 146 17.49 -6.62 11.65
C LEU A 146 17.56 -6.55 13.18
N THR A 147 18.52 -5.78 13.69
CA THR A 147 18.66 -5.52 15.12
C THR A 147 18.60 -4.02 15.36
N TYR A 148 17.66 -3.57 16.18
CA TYR A 148 17.51 -2.18 16.59
C TYR A 148 17.21 -2.13 18.09
N SER A 149 18.09 -1.52 18.87
CA SER A 149 18.01 -1.60 20.34
C SER A 149 18.02 -3.08 20.79
N ASP A 150 17.10 -3.47 21.68
CA ASP A 150 16.88 -4.85 22.12
C ASP A 150 15.94 -5.67 21.21
N ARG A 151 15.50 -5.11 20.07
CA ARG A 151 14.57 -5.79 19.15
C ARG A 151 15.30 -6.47 18.01
N ILE A 152 14.87 -7.69 17.71
CA ILE A 152 15.35 -8.50 16.60
C ILE A 152 14.16 -8.82 15.70
N GLU A 153 14.30 -8.56 14.41
CA GLU A 153 13.35 -8.96 13.37
C GLU A 153 14.07 -9.80 12.31
N VAL A 154 13.50 -10.96 11.97
CA VAL A 154 14.09 -11.89 11.00
C VAL A 154 13.29 -11.83 9.71
N LEU A 155 13.97 -11.55 8.60
CA LEU A 155 13.40 -11.62 7.26
C LEU A 155 13.99 -12.83 6.54
N ASP A 156 13.22 -13.90 6.45
CA ASP A 156 13.59 -15.14 5.80
C ASP A 156 13.00 -15.27 4.38
N ASN A 157 13.37 -16.36 3.71
CA ASN A 157 12.88 -16.75 2.39
C ASN A 157 12.99 -15.62 1.33
N LEU A 158 14.11 -14.90 1.35
CA LEU A 158 14.42 -13.79 0.45
C LEU A 158 14.84 -14.32 -0.92
N THR A 159 13.87 -14.86 -1.65
CA THR A 159 14.07 -15.57 -2.94
C THR A 159 13.90 -14.70 -4.18
N THR A 160 13.44 -13.46 -4.01
CA THR A 160 13.26 -12.48 -5.08
C THR A 160 13.78 -11.11 -4.65
N THR A 161 14.13 -10.28 -5.62
CA THR A 161 14.45 -8.84 -5.45
C THR A 161 13.20 -7.99 -5.25
N ASP A 162 12.05 -8.50 -5.69
CA ASP A 162 10.77 -7.82 -5.72
C ASP A 162 10.30 -7.39 -4.31
N GLY A 163 10.04 -6.10 -4.13
CA GLY A 163 9.55 -5.55 -2.86
C GLY A 163 10.53 -5.62 -1.68
N LEU A 164 11.81 -5.94 -1.92
CA LEU A 164 12.81 -6.08 -0.86
C LEU A 164 13.08 -4.76 -0.13
N GLU A 165 13.17 -3.64 -0.86
CA GLU A 165 13.29 -2.29 -0.27
C GLU A 165 12.08 -1.97 0.62
N TYR A 166 10.87 -2.27 0.14
CA TYR A 166 9.64 -2.07 0.89
C TYR A 166 9.66 -2.88 2.20
N ARG A 167 9.90 -4.20 2.13
CA ARG A 167 9.94 -5.08 3.31
C ARG A 167 10.96 -4.56 4.33
N LEU A 168 12.20 -4.29 3.91
CA LEU A 168 13.24 -3.74 4.77
C LEU A 168 12.83 -2.41 5.40
N THR A 169 12.33 -1.46 4.59
CA THR A 169 11.93 -0.13 5.07
C THR A 169 10.78 -0.23 6.07
N THR A 170 9.77 -1.05 5.79
CA THR A 170 8.64 -1.24 6.70
C THR A 170 9.03 -1.94 7.99
N SER A 171 9.88 -2.96 7.93
CA SER A 171 10.40 -3.66 9.12
C SER A 171 11.24 -2.73 9.97
N MET A 172 12.24 -2.06 9.38
CA MET A 172 13.04 -1.05 10.08
C MET A 172 12.20 0.09 10.64
N GLY A 173 11.21 0.57 9.89
CA GLY A 173 10.28 1.61 10.32
C GLY A 173 9.39 1.16 11.47
N LYS A 174 8.89 -0.08 11.44
CA LYS A 174 8.14 -0.70 12.55
C LYS A 174 9.02 -0.83 13.79
N MET A 175 10.25 -1.34 13.65
CA MET A 175 11.20 -1.45 14.75
C MET A 175 11.52 -0.07 15.35
N ALA A 176 11.83 0.91 14.50
CA ALA A 176 12.12 2.28 14.93
C ALA A 176 10.90 2.93 15.59
N ALA A 177 9.71 2.82 15.00
CA ALA A 177 8.47 3.35 15.57
C ALA A 177 8.12 2.68 16.89
N LEU A 178 8.30 1.37 17.05
CA LEU A 178 8.01 0.63 18.28
C LEU A 178 9.01 0.89 19.41
N THR A 179 10.25 1.22 19.07
CA THR A 179 11.27 1.66 20.05
C THR A 179 11.04 3.12 20.42
N ASN A 180 10.77 3.99 19.44
CA ASN A 180 10.46 5.41 19.65
C ASN A 180 9.09 5.60 20.33
N SER A 181 8.12 4.69 20.15
CA SER A 181 6.81 4.73 20.84
C SER A 181 6.88 4.34 22.31
N LEU A 182 8.03 3.82 22.79
CA LEU A 182 8.25 3.54 24.20
C LEU A 182 9.25 4.54 24.83
N ALA A 183 10.22 5.02 24.06
CA ALA A 183 11.22 6.01 24.50
C ALA A 183 10.76 7.48 24.34
N GLY A 184 9.77 7.75 23.47
CA GLY A 184 9.31 9.09 23.08
C GLY A 184 7.81 9.34 23.33
N LEU A 185 7.22 8.72 24.34
CA LEU A 185 5.87 9.13 24.77
C LEU A 185 5.95 10.48 25.48
N ASP A 186 5.32 11.50 24.92
CA ASP A 186 5.19 12.82 25.56
C ASP A 186 4.35 12.77 26.86
N SER A 187 3.58 11.69 27.06
CA SER A 187 2.73 11.44 28.22
C SER A 187 2.50 9.95 28.47
N LYS A 188 2.20 9.56 29.71
CA LYS A 188 1.92 8.16 30.07
C LYS A 188 0.62 7.65 29.45
N ILE A 189 0.57 6.34 29.16
CA ILE A 189 -0.64 5.63 28.73
C ILE A 189 -1.53 5.46 29.96
N ARG A 190 -2.78 5.93 29.92
CA ARG A 190 -3.70 5.81 31.06
C ARG A 190 -4.44 4.49 31.00
N MET A 191 -4.41 3.72 32.08
CA MET A 191 -5.19 2.50 32.25
C MET A 191 -6.23 2.73 33.34
N THR A 192 -7.50 2.79 32.93
CA THR A 192 -8.64 3.08 33.81
C THR A 192 -9.48 1.82 34.03
N LEU A 193 -9.66 1.42 35.29
CA LEU A 193 -10.68 0.44 35.69
C LEU A 193 -11.98 1.17 36.01
N TYR A 194 -13.01 0.93 35.20
CA TYR A 194 -14.38 1.33 35.51
C TYR A 194 -15.07 0.17 36.23
N ALA A 195 -15.44 0.39 37.49
CA ALA A 195 -16.13 -0.61 38.29
C ALA A 195 -17.11 0.06 39.27
N THR A 196 -18.41 -0.02 38.97
CA THR A 196 -19.46 0.56 39.83
C THR A 196 -19.58 -0.22 41.13
N GLU A 197 -19.40 0.43 42.29
CA GLU A 197 -19.33 -0.26 43.59
C GLU A 197 -20.62 -1.01 43.97
N LYS A 198 -21.78 -0.50 43.57
CA LYS A 198 -23.08 -1.15 43.80
C LYS A 198 -23.17 -2.55 43.20
N LEU A 199 -22.40 -2.85 42.14
CA LEU A 199 -22.34 -4.19 41.55
C LEU A 199 -21.79 -5.24 42.54
N GLY A 200 -20.92 -4.85 43.46
CA GLY A 200 -20.42 -5.72 44.53
C GLY A 200 -21.50 -6.12 45.54
N ALA A 201 -22.51 -5.27 45.76
CA ALA A 201 -23.64 -5.57 46.65
C ALA A 201 -24.62 -6.58 46.05
N LEU A 202 -24.69 -6.67 44.71
CA LEU A 202 -25.58 -7.58 43.95
C LEU A 202 -25.13 -9.05 43.93
N GLY A 203 -24.16 -9.44 44.76
CA GLY A 203 -23.69 -10.82 44.88
C GLY A 203 -22.87 -11.33 43.69
N LEU A 204 -22.24 -10.43 42.92
CA LEU A 204 -21.31 -10.80 41.85
C LEU A 204 -20.06 -11.45 42.46
N SER A 205 -19.96 -12.77 42.32
CA SER A 205 -18.82 -13.54 42.82
C SER A 205 -17.54 -13.12 42.09
N GLY A 206 -16.51 -12.78 42.89
CA GLY A 206 -15.22 -12.29 42.38
C GLY A 206 -15.08 -10.77 42.29
N PHE A 207 -16.15 -9.98 42.44
CA PHE A 207 -16.11 -8.52 42.34
C PHE A 207 -15.08 -7.87 43.28
N ASN A 208 -15.06 -8.31 44.54
CA ASN A 208 -14.11 -7.81 45.57
C ASN A 208 -12.63 -8.09 45.25
N GLN A 209 -12.34 -8.99 44.30
CA GLN A 209 -10.98 -9.33 43.89
C GLN A 209 -10.58 -8.66 42.57
N VAL A 210 -11.53 -8.07 41.82
CA VAL A 210 -11.28 -7.45 40.51
C VAL A 210 -10.23 -6.37 40.62
N GLU A 211 -10.42 -5.38 41.49
CA GLU A 211 -9.50 -4.25 41.62
C GLU A 211 -8.07 -4.72 41.90
N ARG A 212 -7.90 -5.63 42.87
CA ARG A 212 -6.59 -6.20 43.19
C ARG A 212 -5.99 -6.96 42.00
N THR A 213 -6.77 -7.80 41.34
CA THR A 213 -6.30 -8.63 40.22
C THR A 213 -5.89 -7.78 39.03
N VAL A 214 -6.67 -6.75 38.72
CA VAL A 214 -6.40 -5.79 37.65
C VAL A 214 -5.18 -4.93 37.99
N HIS A 215 -5.05 -4.47 39.24
CA HIS A 215 -3.89 -3.69 39.68
C HIS A 215 -2.59 -4.51 39.67
N ASP A 216 -2.66 -5.79 40.05
CA ASP A 216 -1.52 -6.72 39.99
C ASP A 216 -1.09 -6.97 38.53
N ALA A 217 -2.05 -7.12 37.61
CA ALA A 217 -1.80 -7.27 36.17
C ALA A 217 -1.21 -5.97 35.55
N TYR A 218 -1.78 -4.82 35.90
CA TYR A 218 -1.22 -3.49 35.58
C TYR A 218 0.23 -3.40 36.04
N SER A 219 0.52 -3.72 37.30
CA SER A 219 1.86 -3.58 37.86
C SER A 219 2.90 -4.44 37.12
N ARG A 220 2.50 -5.65 36.69
CA ARG A 220 3.35 -6.51 35.85
C ARG A 220 3.53 -5.95 34.44
N LEU A 221 2.46 -5.43 33.85
CA LEU A 221 2.50 -4.81 32.53
C LEU A 221 3.37 -3.55 32.54
N ASN A 222 3.23 -2.69 33.54
CA ASN A 222 3.93 -1.42 33.64
C ASN A 222 5.44 -1.61 33.80
N ARG A 223 5.86 -2.56 34.65
CA ARG A 223 7.29 -2.91 34.79
C ARG A 223 7.91 -3.42 33.49
N ARG A 224 7.15 -4.13 32.65
CA ARG A 224 7.61 -4.59 31.34
C ARG A 224 7.67 -3.47 30.29
N ASN A 225 7.01 -2.35 30.55
CA ASN A 225 6.90 -1.20 29.64
C ASN A 225 7.48 0.07 30.27
N MET A 226 8.58 -0.07 31.01
CA MET A 226 9.40 1.04 31.52
C MET A 226 8.63 2.10 32.35
N ASP A 227 7.62 1.68 33.12
CA ASP A 227 6.79 2.56 33.97
C ASP A 227 5.99 3.65 33.21
N MET A 228 5.67 3.39 31.93
CA MET A 228 4.95 4.30 31.03
C MET A 228 3.43 4.20 31.07
N ILE A 229 2.87 3.37 31.94
CA ILE A 229 1.43 3.24 32.16
C ILE A 229 1.06 3.91 33.48
N GLU A 230 0.03 4.73 33.48
CA GLU A 230 -0.58 5.34 34.66
C GLU A 230 -1.87 4.59 35.03
N TRP A 231 -2.10 4.35 36.32
CA TRP A 231 -3.27 3.63 36.80
C TRP A 231 -4.33 4.58 37.36
N GLN A 232 -5.58 4.36 36.97
CA GLN A 232 -6.74 5.06 37.51
C GLN A 232 -7.89 4.09 37.79
N ARG A 233 -8.65 4.33 38.86
CA ARG A 233 -9.93 3.68 39.13
C ARG A 233 -11.04 4.74 39.11
N VAL A 234 -12.14 4.42 38.45
CA VAL A 234 -13.35 5.25 38.40
C VAL A 234 -14.57 4.41 38.80
N ASN A 235 -15.37 4.97 39.71
CA ASN A 235 -16.66 4.41 40.13
C ASN A 235 -17.79 5.23 39.48
N PRO A 236 -18.35 4.79 38.33
CA PRO A 236 -19.44 5.50 37.68
C PRO A 236 -20.76 5.13 38.35
N GLU A 237 -21.24 6.02 39.23
CA GLU A 237 -22.52 5.86 39.94
C GLU A 237 -23.70 6.52 39.23
N GLU A 238 -23.44 7.51 38.38
CA GLU A 238 -24.45 8.22 37.60
C GLU A 238 -24.81 7.44 36.33
N ALA A 239 -26.10 7.26 36.07
CA ALA A 239 -26.59 6.54 34.90
C ALA A 239 -26.15 7.19 33.58
N SER A 240 -26.11 8.52 33.53
CA SER A 240 -25.60 9.30 32.38
C SER A 240 -24.15 8.97 32.04
N LEU A 241 -23.29 8.85 33.06
CA LEU A 241 -21.88 8.50 32.86
C LEU A 241 -21.73 7.03 32.44
N VAL A 242 -22.55 6.12 32.98
CA VAL A 242 -22.58 4.71 32.54
C VAL A 242 -22.98 4.61 31.05
N ASP A 243 -23.95 5.41 30.61
CA ASP A 243 -24.35 5.50 29.20
C ASP A 243 -23.27 6.10 28.32
N GLU A 244 -22.60 7.16 28.78
CA GLU A 244 -21.47 7.76 28.08
C GLU A 244 -20.31 6.77 27.91
N LEU A 245 -19.94 6.04 28.97
CA LEU A 245 -18.85 5.08 28.93
C LEU A 245 -19.15 3.88 28.01
N ALA A 246 -20.40 3.42 27.99
CA ALA A 246 -20.84 2.38 27.07
C ALA A 246 -20.81 2.87 25.61
N ALA A 247 -21.31 4.08 25.34
CA ALA A 247 -21.34 4.65 24.00
C ALA A 247 -19.95 5.02 23.47
N ARG A 248 -19.09 5.58 24.33
CA ARG A 248 -17.76 6.08 23.95
C ARG A 248 -16.73 4.97 23.89
N TYR A 249 -16.68 4.11 24.91
CA TYR A 249 -15.61 3.12 25.07
C TYR A 249 -16.07 1.68 24.90
N GLY A 250 -17.37 1.42 24.72
CA GLY A 250 -17.88 0.04 24.65
C GLY A 250 -17.76 -0.73 25.97
N VAL A 251 -17.67 -0.02 27.11
CA VAL A 251 -17.61 -0.65 28.44
C VAL A 251 -18.94 -1.32 28.75
N MET A 252 -18.92 -2.50 29.36
CA MET A 252 -20.13 -3.27 29.63
C MET A 252 -21.03 -2.55 30.64
N LYS A 253 -22.25 -2.23 30.20
CA LYS A 253 -23.34 -1.70 31.03
C LYS A 253 -24.16 -2.86 31.63
N ILE A 254 -24.28 -2.87 32.96
CA ILE A 254 -25.09 -3.82 33.73
C ILE A 254 -26.26 -3.05 34.35
N ASN A 255 -27.49 -3.45 34.03
CA ASN A 255 -28.70 -2.90 34.63
C ASN A 255 -29.29 -3.89 35.65
N TRP A 256 -29.80 -3.39 36.76
CA TRP A 256 -30.57 -4.18 37.73
C TRP A 256 -31.88 -3.47 38.09
N SER A 257 -32.91 -4.28 38.30
CA SER A 257 -34.21 -3.80 38.78
C SER A 257 -34.20 -3.66 40.29
N ALA A 258 -35.08 -2.78 40.80
CA ALA A 258 -35.28 -2.64 42.23
C ALA A 258 -35.66 -3.99 42.87
N GLY A 259 -34.97 -4.37 43.94
CA GLY A 259 -35.21 -5.61 44.67
C GLY A 259 -36.35 -5.47 45.68
N ASN A 260 -36.90 -6.60 46.15
CA ASN A 260 -37.92 -6.61 47.23
C ASN A 260 -37.39 -6.10 48.58
N ASP A 261 -36.07 -6.04 48.77
CA ASP A 261 -35.39 -5.63 50.02
C ASP A 261 -34.98 -4.14 50.03
N GLY A 262 -35.61 -3.29 49.20
CA GLY A 262 -35.40 -1.84 49.21
C GLY A 262 -34.20 -1.35 48.42
N GLU A 263 -33.60 -2.19 47.57
CA GLU A 263 -32.58 -1.76 46.61
C GLU A 263 -33.24 -1.02 45.43
N GLU A 264 -32.76 0.17 45.10
CA GLU A 264 -33.25 0.95 43.96
C GLU A 264 -32.72 0.40 42.62
N ALA A 265 -33.55 0.49 41.57
CA ALA A 265 -33.14 0.15 40.22
C ALA A 265 -31.96 1.03 39.78
N GLY A 266 -31.00 0.44 39.07
CA GLY A 266 -29.77 1.16 38.71
C GLY A 266 -29.05 0.56 37.52
N ALA A 267 -28.01 1.27 37.10
CA ALA A 267 -27.08 0.86 36.06
C ALA A 267 -25.65 1.02 36.58
N GLY A 268 -24.75 0.16 36.11
CA GLY A 268 -23.34 0.19 36.45
C GLY A 268 -22.47 -0.22 35.28
N SER A 269 -21.19 0.12 35.35
CA SER A 269 -20.19 -0.25 34.35
C SER A 269 -19.14 -1.17 34.94
N LEU A 270 -18.67 -2.12 34.13
CA LEU A 270 -17.52 -2.96 34.46
C LEU A 270 -16.62 -3.16 33.23
N GLY A 271 -15.36 -2.71 33.32
CA GLY A 271 -14.39 -2.90 32.24
C GLY A 271 -13.10 -2.11 32.45
N ILE A 272 -12.11 -2.40 31.63
CA ILE A 272 -10.81 -1.73 31.66
C ILE A 272 -10.60 -1.01 30.33
N VAL A 273 -10.12 0.23 30.37
CA VAL A 273 -9.79 1.01 29.18
C VAL A 273 -8.34 1.46 29.25
N LEU A 274 -7.58 1.27 28.17
CA LEU A 274 -6.27 1.88 27.98
C LEU A 274 -6.41 3.06 27.01
N GLU A 275 -5.84 4.22 27.33
CA GLU A 275 -5.95 5.46 26.57
C GLU A 275 -4.58 6.09 26.32
N TYR A 276 -4.37 6.62 25.11
CA TYR A 276 -3.20 7.40 24.75
C TYR A 276 -3.57 8.44 23.68
N GLY A 277 -3.51 9.74 24.04
CA GLY A 277 -4.06 10.81 23.22
C GLY A 277 -5.56 10.61 23.00
N ASP A 278 -6.01 10.62 21.74
CA ASP A 278 -7.41 10.37 21.36
C ASP A 278 -7.72 8.87 21.12
N ARG A 279 -6.71 7.98 21.21
CA ARG A 279 -6.87 6.54 20.96
C ARG A 279 -7.18 5.80 22.25
N PHE A 280 -8.01 4.77 22.17
CA PHE A 280 -8.25 3.87 23.29
C PHE A 280 -8.43 2.40 22.87
N ARG A 281 -8.25 1.48 23.83
CA ARG A 281 -8.59 0.06 23.72
C ARG A 281 -9.28 -0.42 24.98
N THR A 282 -10.39 -1.13 24.80
CA THR A 282 -11.18 -1.68 25.90
C THR A 282 -10.86 -3.15 26.08
N VAL A 283 -10.57 -3.55 27.32
CA VAL A 283 -10.40 -4.94 27.73
C VAL A 283 -11.64 -5.37 28.50
N PRO A 284 -12.52 -6.19 27.88
CA PRO A 284 -13.79 -6.56 28.50
C PRO A 284 -13.58 -7.47 29.72
N LEU A 285 -14.39 -7.22 30.74
CA LEU A 285 -14.56 -8.08 31.92
C LEU A 285 -15.97 -8.65 31.86
N ASP A 286 -16.11 -9.85 31.33
CA ASP A 286 -17.44 -10.44 31.09
C ASP A 286 -18.07 -10.93 32.41
N VAL A 287 -19.41 -10.94 32.47
CA VAL A 287 -20.16 -11.55 33.56
C VAL A 287 -20.95 -12.72 33.01
N ALA A 288 -20.68 -13.92 33.52
CA ALA A 288 -21.35 -15.15 33.14
C ALA A 288 -22.12 -15.74 34.31
N ARG A 289 -23.24 -16.42 34.02
CA ARG A 289 -24.01 -17.14 35.03
C ARG A 289 -23.51 -18.58 35.12
N VAL A 290 -22.98 -18.95 36.29
CA VAL A 290 -22.41 -20.28 36.57
C VAL A 290 -23.05 -20.83 37.84
N PHE A 291 -23.67 -22.02 37.76
CA PHE A 291 -24.36 -22.68 38.88
C PHE A 291 -25.30 -21.76 39.68
N GLY A 292 -26.09 -20.94 38.98
CA GLY A 292 -27.08 -20.05 39.59
C GLY A 292 -26.52 -18.73 40.14
N SER A 293 -25.21 -18.55 40.20
CA SER A 293 -24.55 -17.30 40.61
C SER A 293 -23.94 -16.58 39.41
N TYR A 294 -23.82 -15.25 39.49
CA TYR A 294 -23.08 -14.48 38.49
C TYR A 294 -21.61 -14.38 38.89
N VAL A 295 -20.71 -14.68 37.95
CA VAL A 295 -19.25 -14.70 38.15
C VAL A 295 -18.60 -13.85 37.08
N ILE A 296 -17.58 -13.08 37.47
CA ILE A 296 -16.77 -12.30 36.54
C ILE A 296 -15.76 -13.24 35.87
N THR A 297 -15.78 -13.29 34.54
CA THR A 297 -14.91 -14.14 33.72
C THR A 297 -13.83 -13.33 33.00
N GLY A 298 -12.75 -14.00 32.58
CA GLY A 298 -11.63 -13.39 31.86
C GLY A 298 -10.50 -12.85 32.75
N LEU A 299 -10.60 -12.96 34.07
CA LEU A 299 -9.53 -12.57 34.98
C LEU A 299 -8.30 -13.50 34.91
N ASP A 300 -8.48 -14.73 34.43
CA ASP A 300 -7.47 -15.79 34.32
C ASP A 300 -6.39 -15.53 33.27
N ARG A 301 -6.71 -14.80 32.20
CA ARG A 301 -5.77 -14.41 31.13
C ARG A 301 -5.63 -12.89 30.99
N LEU A 302 -5.86 -12.16 32.07
CA LEU A 302 -5.89 -10.72 32.04
C LEU A 302 -4.55 -10.10 31.60
N ASP A 303 -3.42 -10.69 32.00
CA ASP A 303 -2.09 -10.24 31.58
C ASP A 303 -1.90 -10.27 30.06
N ASP A 304 -2.32 -11.35 29.39
CA ASP A 304 -2.24 -11.50 27.92
C ASP A 304 -3.13 -10.48 27.22
N ARG A 305 -4.38 -10.32 27.70
CA ARG A 305 -5.37 -9.43 27.10
C ARG A 305 -4.99 -7.96 27.24
N LEU A 306 -4.44 -7.57 28.39
CA LEU A 306 -3.92 -6.22 28.58
C LEU A 306 -2.67 -5.96 27.72
N ALA A 307 -1.79 -6.95 27.55
CA ALA A 307 -0.62 -6.82 26.67
C ALA A 307 -1.03 -6.66 25.21
N GLU A 308 -2.03 -7.42 24.75
CA GLU A 308 -2.58 -7.31 23.39
C GLU A 308 -3.28 -5.96 23.16
N ALA A 309 -4.09 -5.51 24.12
CA ALA A 309 -4.76 -4.23 24.04
C ALA A 309 -3.76 -3.06 24.06
N LEU A 310 -2.70 -3.14 24.87
CA LEU A 310 -1.62 -2.17 24.85
C LEU A 310 -0.89 -2.17 23.50
N ARG A 311 -0.56 -3.34 22.97
CA ARG A 311 0.07 -3.48 21.65
C ARG A 311 -0.81 -2.86 20.56
N SER A 312 -2.11 -3.15 20.58
CA SER A 312 -3.09 -2.61 19.63
C SER A 312 -3.34 -1.10 19.79
N LEU A 313 -3.21 -0.56 21.00
CA LEU A 313 -3.29 0.88 21.27
C LEU A 313 -2.06 1.62 20.70
N MET A 314 -0.89 1.00 20.80
CA MET A 314 0.37 1.53 20.28
C MET A 314 0.55 1.27 18.78
N ASP A 315 -0.18 0.32 18.21
CA ASP A 315 -0.12 0.04 16.78
C ASP A 315 -0.64 1.25 16.00
N ASN A 316 0.14 1.73 15.03
CA ASN A 316 -0.21 2.85 14.17
C ASN A 316 -1.10 2.41 13.00
N ALA A 317 -1.87 1.34 13.20
CA ALA A 317 -2.81 0.84 12.22
C ALA A 317 -3.86 1.92 11.95
N VAL A 318 -3.94 2.37 10.71
CA VAL A 318 -4.92 3.37 10.31
C VAL A 318 -6.25 2.66 10.13
N THR A 319 -7.29 3.16 10.79
CA THR A 319 -8.63 2.59 10.69
C THR A 319 -9.29 3.01 9.38
N ILE A 320 -9.71 2.02 8.60
CA ILE A 320 -10.50 2.21 7.38
C ILE A 320 -11.94 1.89 7.74
N GLY A 321 -12.85 2.84 7.49
CA GLY A 321 -14.28 2.57 7.58
C GLY A 321 -14.70 1.67 6.41
N TYR A 322 -15.41 0.60 6.69
CA TYR A 322 -15.96 -0.31 5.69
C TYR A 322 -17.48 -0.20 5.72
N ALA A 323 -18.07 0.31 4.64
CA ALA A 323 -19.51 0.49 4.57
C ALA A 323 -20.24 -0.85 4.66
N THR A 324 -21.32 -0.87 5.44
CA THR A 324 -22.21 -2.02 5.58
C THR A 324 -23.67 -1.59 5.42
N GLY A 325 -24.55 -2.59 5.29
CA GLY A 325 -26.00 -2.38 5.20
C GLY A 325 -26.56 -2.34 3.77
N HIS A 326 -25.72 -2.27 2.74
CA HIS A 326 -26.16 -2.18 1.34
C HIS A 326 -25.76 -3.41 0.50
N GLY A 327 -25.36 -4.52 1.13
CA GLY A 327 -25.05 -5.78 0.46
C GLY A 327 -23.61 -5.88 -0.04
N GLU A 328 -22.71 -5.09 0.55
CA GLU A 328 -21.27 -5.11 0.32
C GLU A 328 -20.66 -6.50 0.55
N LEU A 329 -19.51 -6.76 -0.07
CA LEU A 329 -18.77 -8.02 0.12
C LEU A 329 -18.33 -8.17 1.59
N SER A 330 -18.51 -9.35 2.18
CA SER A 330 -18.10 -9.60 3.58
C SER A 330 -16.58 -9.70 3.71
N LEU A 331 -16.00 -8.98 4.68
CA LEU A 331 -14.59 -9.08 5.07
C LEU A 331 -14.25 -10.37 5.83
N GLU A 332 -15.25 -11.15 6.23
CA GLU A 332 -15.07 -12.44 6.89
C GLU A 332 -15.08 -13.61 5.91
N ASP A 333 -15.69 -13.44 4.74
CA ASP A 333 -15.78 -14.47 3.71
C ASP A 333 -14.54 -14.47 2.81
N VAL A 334 -13.64 -15.42 3.08
CA VAL A 334 -12.39 -15.63 2.31
C VAL A 334 -12.63 -16.41 1.00
N ARG A 335 -13.80 -17.02 0.79
CA ARG A 335 -14.08 -17.85 -0.40
C ARG A 335 -14.70 -17.06 -1.54
N SER A 336 -15.67 -16.21 -1.23
CA SER A 336 -16.42 -15.43 -2.23
C SER A 336 -16.50 -13.94 -1.91
N GLY A 337 -16.10 -13.53 -0.70
CA GLY A 337 -16.13 -12.13 -0.26
C GLY A 337 -14.77 -11.45 -0.34
N ALA A 338 -14.62 -10.43 0.50
CA ALA A 338 -13.44 -9.59 0.62
C ALA A 338 -12.51 -10.05 1.77
N GLY A 339 -12.60 -11.31 2.22
CA GLY A 339 -11.74 -11.82 3.30
C GLY A 339 -10.25 -11.79 2.96
N ARG A 340 -9.88 -11.98 1.68
CA ARG A 340 -8.49 -11.83 1.23
C ARG A 340 -8.00 -10.38 1.30
N LEU A 341 -8.85 -9.43 0.96
CA LEU A 341 -8.54 -8.01 1.12
C LEU A 341 -8.23 -7.69 2.59
N ASN A 342 -9.04 -8.19 3.53
CA ASN A 342 -8.82 -8.00 4.96
C ASN A 342 -7.43 -8.52 5.38
N GLN A 343 -7.06 -9.73 4.93
CA GLN A 343 -5.75 -10.32 5.19
C GLN A 343 -4.59 -9.54 4.54
N LEU A 344 -4.79 -9.05 3.31
CA LEU A 344 -3.78 -8.33 2.53
C LEU A 344 -3.28 -7.05 3.21
N VAL A 345 -4.15 -6.37 3.96
CA VAL A 345 -3.86 -5.07 4.57
C VAL A 345 -3.71 -5.11 6.09
N ALA A 346 -3.96 -6.26 6.71
CA ALA A 346 -3.94 -6.45 8.17
C ALA A 346 -2.60 -6.12 8.84
N ASP A 347 -1.51 -6.04 8.08
CA ASP A 347 -0.20 -5.66 8.59
C ASP A 347 -0.01 -4.16 8.83
N THR A 348 -0.98 -3.33 8.38
CA THR A 348 -0.91 -1.86 8.35
C THR A 348 -2.24 -1.17 8.64
N TYR A 349 -3.38 -1.82 8.35
CA TYR A 349 -4.71 -1.23 8.45
C TYR A 349 -5.67 -2.18 9.16
N THR A 350 -6.68 -1.59 9.79
CA THR A 350 -7.82 -2.33 10.36
C THR A 350 -9.12 -1.80 9.77
N PHE A 351 -10.04 -2.71 9.41
CA PHE A 351 -11.36 -2.34 8.95
C PHE A 351 -12.34 -2.24 10.13
N GLU A 352 -13.12 -1.16 10.15
CA GLU A 352 -14.23 -0.94 11.08
C GLU A 352 -15.54 -0.87 10.29
N ALA A 353 -16.56 -1.62 10.69
CA ALA A 353 -17.85 -1.57 10.02
C ALA A 353 -18.55 -0.22 10.27
N VAL A 354 -18.96 0.44 9.19
CA VAL A 354 -19.66 1.74 9.22
C VAL A 354 -21.03 1.59 8.58
N ASP A 355 -22.07 1.65 9.40
CA ASP A 355 -23.45 1.69 8.93
C ASP A 355 -23.83 3.13 8.52
N LEU A 356 -23.82 3.39 7.22
CA LEU A 356 -24.12 4.70 6.66
C LEU A 356 -25.59 5.11 6.79
N SER A 357 -26.51 4.16 7.08
CA SER A 357 -27.93 4.47 7.30
C SER A 357 -28.15 5.32 8.57
N THR A 358 -27.18 5.31 9.49
CA THR A 358 -27.15 6.19 10.67
C THR A 358 -26.93 7.66 10.31
N GLY A 359 -26.46 7.96 9.10
CA GLY A 359 -26.21 9.31 8.61
C GLY A 359 -24.88 9.92 9.07
N GLN A 360 -23.99 9.14 9.71
CA GLN A 360 -22.70 9.62 10.19
C GLN A 360 -21.57 8.63 9.88
N VAL A 361 -20.38 9.18 9.62
CA VAL A 361 -19.12 8.42 9.54
C VAL A 361 -18.30 8.81 10.78
N PRO A 362 -17.75 7.84 11.54
CA PRO A 362 -16.98 8.14 12.74
C PRO A 362 -15.80 9.10 12.44
N PRO A 363 -15.50 10.06 13.33
CA PRO A 363 -14.54 11.13 13.05
C PRO A 363 -13.08 10.67 12.92
N HIS A 364 -12.73 9.51 13.48
CA HIS A 364 -11.40 8.91 13.38
C HIS A 364 -11.18 8.16 12.06
N VAL A 365 -12.23 7.91 11.28
CA VAL A 365 -12.14 7.28 9.96
C VAL A 365 -11.67 8.34 8.96
N SER A 366 -10.49 8.14 8.37
CA SER A 366 -9.93 9.01 7.32
C SER A 366 -10.28 8.53 5.90
N MET A 367 -10.56 7.24 5.77
CA MET A 367 -10.91 6.57 4.51
C MET A 367 -12.14 5.69 4.68
N LEU A 368 -13.11 5.81 3.79
CA LEU A 368 -14.29 4.95 3.71
C LEU A 368 -14.23 4.07 2.45
N MET A 369 -14.38 2.76 2.62
CA MET A 369 -14.44 1.79 1.54
C MET A 369 -15.87 1.30 1.37
N ILE A 370 -16.38 1.36 0.14
CA ILE A 370 -17.70 0.85 -0.25
C ILE A 370 -17.45 -0.21 -1.32
N ASN A 371 -17.63 -1.49 -1.00
CA ASN A 371 -17.15 -2.59 -1.82
C ASN A 371 -18.28 -3.51 -2.29
N GLY A 372 -18.69 -3.34 -3.55
CA GLY A 372 -19.75 -4.13 -4.20
C GLY A 372 -21.13 -3.94 -3.58
N PRO A 373 -21.62 -2.71 -3.33
CA PRO A 373 -22.96 -2.51 -2.81
C PRO A 373 -24.01 -3.00 -3.82
N LYS A 374 -25.06 -3.63 -3.31
CA LYS A 374 -26.13 -4.28 -4.08
C LYS A 374 -27.48 -3.57 -3.95
N ASN A 375 -27.67 -2.85 -2.85
CA ASN A 375 -28.92 -2.19 -2.49
C ASN A 375 -28.79 -0.66 -2.58
N THR A 376 -29.92 0.02 -2.62
CA THR A 376 -30.00 1.49 -2.70
C THR A 376 -29.58 2.17 -1.40
N PHE A 377 -28.74 3.19 -1.50
CA PHE A 377 -28.41 4.11 -0.41
C PHE A 377 -29.53 5.11 -0.21
N ASP A 378 -30.05 5.20 1.02
CA ASP A 378 -31.06 6.19 1.36
C ASP A 378 -30.49 7.62 1.35
N GLU A 379 -31.35 8.62 1.55
CA GLU A 379 -30.93 10.02 1.52
C GLU A 379 -29.92 10.36 2.63
N LYS A 380 -30.06 9.73 3.81
CA LYS A 380 -29.15 9.94 4.95
C LYS A 380 -27.77 9.38 4.66
N ALA A 381 -27.67 8.18 4.10
CA ALA A 381 -26.41 7.55 3.74
C ALA A 381 -25.68 8.31 2.62
N ARG A 382 -26.42 8.78 1.60
CA ARG A 382 -25.85 9.63 0.54
C ARG A 382 -25.37 10.96 1.10
N TYR A 383 -26.10 11.56 2.05
CA TYR A 383 -25.67 12.76 2.76
C TYR A 383 -24.42 12.53 3.62
N ALA A 384 -24.34 11.40 4.34
CA ALA A 384 -23.17 11.05 5.15
C ALA A 384 -21.91 10.95 4.29
N LEU A 385 -22.01 10.29 3.12
CA LEU A 385 -20.93 10.15 2.15
C LEU A 385 -20.50 11.52 1.58
N ASP A 386 -21.46 12.37 1.24
CA ASP A 386 -21.23 13.74 0.78
C ASP A 386 -20.44 14.54 1.82
N GLN A 387 -20.95 14.62 3.05
CA GLN A 387 -20.31 15.38 4.11
C GLN A 387 -18.94 14.81 4.52
N PHE A 388 -18.74 13.50 4.39
CA PHE A 388 -17.44 12.86 4.63
C PHE A 388 -16.38 13.32 3.62
N LEU A 389 -16.70 13.31 2.32
CA LEU A 389 -15.81 13.82 1.27
C LEU A 389 -15.51 15.33 1.45
N LEU A 390 -16.51 16.13 1.83
CA LEU A 390 -16.35 17.57 2.03
C LEU A 390 -15.45 17.91 3.23
N ARG A 391 -15.38 17.05 4.24
CA ARG A 391 -14.43 17.19 5.36
C ARG A 391 -12.98 16.85 4.98
N GLY A 392 -12.75 16.33 3.78
CA GLY A 392 -11.43 15.87 3.32
C GLY A 392 -11.23 14.36 3.44
N GLY A 393 -12.28 13.60 3.75
CA GLY A 393 -12.23 12.14 3.77
C GLY A 393 -11.95 11.57 2.37
N SER A 394 -11.37 10.37 2.35
CA SER A 394 -11.10 9.62 1.12
C SER A 394 -12.12 8.50 0.94
N VAL A 395 -12.75 8.38 -0.23
CA VAL A 395 -13.69 7.29 -0.54
C VAL A 395 -13.09 6.36 -1.58
N PHE A 396 -13.10 5.06 -1.29
CA PHE A 396 -12.80 4.01 -2.27
C PHE A 396 -14.08 3.23 -2.59
N LEU A 397 -14.67 3.53 -3.74
CA LEU A 397 -15.88 2.91 -4.23
C LEU A 397 -15.53 1.85 -5.28
N LEU A 398 -15.88 0.60 -5.00
CA LEU A 398 -15.86 -0.49 -5.97
C LEU A 398 -17.30 -0.90 -6.23
N ILE A 399 -17.73 -0.79 -7.48
CA ILE A 399 -19.14 -0.88 -7.84
C ILE A 399 -19.33 -1.84 -9.00
N ASP A 400 -20.31 -2.74 -8.86
CA ASP A 400 -20.69 -3.69 -9.90
C ASP A 400 -21.95 -3.20 -10.61
N SER A 401 -22.00 -3.33 -11.93
CA SER A 401 -23.18 -2.95 -12.72
C SER A 401 -24.27 -4.00 -12.73
N PHE A 402 -23.93 -5.27 -12.51
CA PHE A 402 -24.89 -6.37 -12.48
C PHE A 402 -24.60 -7.32 -11.32
N MET A 403 -25.66 -7.92 -10.80
CA MET A 403 -25.59 -9.04 -9.87
C MET A 403 -25.87 -10.33 -10.63
N GLU A 404 -24.98 -11.32 -10.47
CA GLU A 404 -25.22 -12.67 -10.96
C GLU A 404 -26.16 -13.42 -10.00
N ILE A 405 -27.26 -13.93 -10.53
CA ILE A 405 -28.17 -14.83 -9.84
C ILE A 405 -27.84 -16.24 -10.32
N PRO A 406 -27.25 -17.10 -9.46
CA PRO A 406 -26.96 -18.48 -9.80
C PRO A 406 -28.22 -19.22 -10.24
N ASP A 407 -28.03 -20.19 -11.13
CA ASP A 407 -29.13 -21.05 -11.56
C ASP A 407 -29.75 -21.79 -10.36
N GLN A 408 -31.06 -21.60 -10.17
CA GLN A 408 -31.86 -22.33 -9.17
C GLN A 408 -32.65 -23.48 -9.80
N GLY A 409 -32.47 -23.75 -11.09
CA GLY A 409 -33.09 -24.86 -11.81
C GLY A 409 -32.46 -26.20 -11.43
N GLY A 410 -33.29 -27.20 -11.14
CA GLY A 410 -32.86 -28.56 -10.80
C GLY A 410 -32.16 -29.31 -11.95
N GLN A 411 -32.37 -30.64 -12.02
CA GLN A 411 -31.64 -31.65 -12.81
C GLN A 411 -31.33 -31.38 -14.31
N TYR A 412 -31.81 -30.27 -14.90
CA TYR A 412 -31.63 -29.89 -16.30
C TYR A 412 -30.75 -28.67 -16.58
N GLY A 413 -30.25 -27.93 -15.57
CA GLY A 413 -29.25 -26.86 -15.74
C GLY A 413 -29.70 -25.66 -16.59
N GLY A 414 -30.12 -24.58 -15.94
CA GLY A 414 -30.37 -23.27 -16.54
C GLY A 414 -29.09 -22.43 -16.69
N MET A 415 -29.19 -21.35 -17.47
CA MET A 415 -28.12 -20.35 -17.61
C MET A 415 -28.24 -19.31 -16.48
N PRO A 416 -27.12 -18.81 -15.93
CA PRO A 416 -27.15 -17.75 -14.91
C PRO A 416 -27.82 -16.49 -15.46
N GLN A 417 -28.52 -15.76 -14.58
CA GLN A 417 -29.16 -14.49 -14.92
C GLN A 417 -28.37 -13.32 -14.33
N PHE A 418 -28.31 -12.21 -15.06
CA PHE A 418 -27.64 -10.98 -14.62
C PHE A 418 -28.67 -9.87 -14.48
N VAL A 419 -28.78 -9.30 -13.28
CA VAL A 419 -29.75 -8.24 -12.98
C VAL A 419 -28.99 -6.94 -12.70
N PRO A 420 -29.36 -5.80 -13.34
CA PRO A 420 -28.71 -4.52 -13.08
C PRO A 420 -28.78 -4.12 -11.60
N VAL A 421 -27.68 -3.59 -11.07
CA VAL A 421 -27.59 -3.07 -9.70
C VAL A 421 -27.90 -1.58 -9.69
N SER A 422 -28.78 -1.17 -8.76
CA SER A 422 -29.15 0.22 -8.55
C SER A 422 -28.82 0.62 -7.12
N THR A 423 -27.76 1.43 -6.95
CA THR A 423 -27.29 1.90 -5.65
C THR A 423 -27.85 3.29 -5.31
N GLY A 424 -28.33 4.04 -6.29
CA GLY A 424 -28.77 5.43 -6.09
C GLY A 424 -27.62 6.43 -5.89
N LEU A 425 -26.37 5.99 -6.10
CA LEU A 425 -25.18 6.84 -6.04
C LEU A 425 -24.89 7.59 -7.35
N ASP A 426 -25.56 7.22 -8.44
CA ASP A 426 -25.26 7.69 -9.80
C ASP A 426 -25.24 9.22 -9.89
N SER A 427 -26.26 9.90 -9.34
CA SER A 427 -26.35 11.37 -9.35
C SER A 427 -25.32 12.07 -8.46
N LEU A 428 -24.90 11.43 -7.36
CA LEU A 428 -23.86 11.94 -6.47
C LEU A 428 -22.49 11.88 -7.16
N LEU A 429 -22.20 10.75 -7.81
CA LEU A 429 -20.96 10.54 -8.55
C LEU A 429 -20.83 11.51 -9.73
N GLU A 430 -21.91 11.70 -10.51
CA GLU A 430 -21.91 12.63 -11.64
C GLU A 430 -21.55 14.05 -11.21
N ARG A 431 -22.08 14.51 -10.07
CA ARG A 431 -21.75 15.82 -9.50
C ARG A 431 -20.30 15.93 -9.02
N TYR A 432 -19.69 14.80 -8.68
CA TYR A 432 -18.27 14.69 -8.34
C TYR A 432 -17.36 14.43 -9.53
N GLY A 433 -17.90 14.36 -10.75
CA GLY A 433 -17.12 14.33 -12.00
C GLY A 433 -16.88 12.94 -12.57
N VAL A 434 -17.58 11.91 -12.09
CA VAL A 434 -17.47 10.53 -12.57
C VAL A 434 -18.84 9.88 -12.74
N SER A 435 -19.00 9.04 -13.74
CA SER A 435 -20.23 8.27 -13.96
C SER A 435 -19.90 6.81 -14.23
N VAL A 436 -20.71 5.89 -13.71
CA VAL A 436 -20.49 4.45 -13.86
C VAL A 436 -21.52 3.89 -14.84
N GLY A 437 -21.05 3.30 -15.92
CA GLY A 437 -21.92 2.75 -16.95
C GLY A 437 -22.59 1.45 -16.51
N LYS A 438 -23.88 1.27 -16.83
CA LYS A 438 -24.62 0.01 -16.62
C LYS A 438 -24.28 -1.01 -17.72
N ASN A 439 -23.02 -1.40 -17.79
CA ASN A 439 -22.46 -2.28 -18.81
C ASN A 439 -21.31 -3.13 -18.24
N TYR A 440 -20.88 -4.13 -18.98
CA TYR A 440 -19.57 -4.75 -18.84
C TYR A 440 -18.67 -4.31 -19.99
N VAL A 441 -17.44 -3.96 -19.65
CA VAL A 441 -16.35 -3.70 -20.59
C VAL A 441 -15.76 -5.05 -21.00
N LEU A 442 -15.84 -5.33 -22.29
CA LEU A 442 -15.21 -6.47 -22.93
C LEU A 442 -13.98 -5.99 -23.70
N ASP A 443 -12.90 -6.77 -23.70
CA ASP A 443 -11.65 -6.41 -24.37
C ASP A 443 -11.05 -7.63 -25.10
N LYS A 444 -10.51 -7.44 -26.30
CA LYS A 444 -9.69 -8.46 -26.98
C LYS A 444 -8.39 -8.73 -26.22
N LYS A 445 -7.85 -7.71 -25.54
CA LYS A 445 -6.72 -7.84 -24.64
C LYS A 445 -7.21 -8.28 -23.26
N CYS A 446 -7.40 -9.58 -23.10
CA CYS A 446 -8.01 -10.17 -21.93
C CYS A 446 -7.23 -11.37 -21.39
N TYR A 447 -7.67 -11.87 -20.24
CA TYR A 447 -7.16 -13.12 -19.69
C TYR A 447 -7.56 -14.33 -20.56
N GLU A 448 -6.61 -15.21 -20.84
CA GLU A 448 -6.83 -16.46 -21.57
C GLU A 448 -6.88 -17.64 -20.59
N ALA A 449 -8.05 -18.24 -20.43
CA ALA A 449 -8.20 -19.44 -19.60
C ALA A 449 -7.83 -20.70 -20.38
N GLN A 450 -7.06 -21.59 -19.75
CA GLN A 450 -6.74 -22.89 -20.32
C GLN A 450 -7.89 -23.87 -20.07
N GLN A 451 -8.59 -24.30 -21.11
CA GLN A 451 -9.69 -25.26 -21.01
C GLN A 451 -9.30 -26.62 -21.59
N ARG A 452 -9.48 -27.68 -20.79
CA ARG A 452 -9.12 -29.05 -21.15
C ARG A 452 -9.86 -29.49 -22.43
N GLY A 453 -9.12 -29.90 -23.45
CA GLY A 453 -9.66 -30.37 -24.74
C GLY A 453 -10.00 -29.26 -25.75
N VAL A 454 -10.03 -28.00 -25.33
CA VAL A 454 -10.36 -26.83 -26.19
C VAL A 454 -9.12 -25.98 -26.46
N GLY A 455 -8.16 -25.97 -25.53
CA GLY A 455 -7.01 -25.07 -25.58
C GLY A 455 -7.30 -23.78 -24.83
N LYS A 456 -6.65 -22.69 -25.26
CA LYS A 456 -6.81 -21.37 -24.65
C LYS A 456 -8.12 -20.73 -25.12
N VAL A 457 -8.93 -20.25 -24.18
CA VAL A 457 -10.18 -19.55 -24.43
C VAL A 457 -10.04 -18.12 -23.90
N PRO A 458 -10.20 -17.09 -24.75
CA PRO A 458 -10.16 -15.70 -24.30
C PRO A 458 -11.40 -15.38 -23.49
N LEU A 459 -11.23 -14.83 -22.29
CA LEU A 459 -12.32 -14.35 -21.45
C LEU A 459 -12.47 -12.84 -21.64
N TYR A 460 -13.19 -12.41 -22.67
CA TYR A 460 -13.30 -10.98 -23.02
C TYR A 460 -13.81 -10.10 -21.87
N TYR A 461 -14.59 -10.65 -20.95
CA TYR A 461 -15.10 -9.99 -19.73
C TYR A 461 -14.06 -9.89 -18.59
N VAL A 462 -12.79 -10.24 -18.87
CA VAL A 462 -11.66 -10.03 -17.97
C VAL A 462 -10.57 -9.22 -18.70
N PRO A 463 -10.81 -7.92 -18.99
CA PRO A 463 -9.79 -7.05 -19.53
C PRO A 463 -8.48 -7.15 -18.75
N LEU A 464 -7.38 -7.34 -19.50
CA LEU A 464 -6.02 -7.33 -18.98
C LEU A 464 -5.41 -5.98 -19.33
N VAL A 465 -5.39 -5.09 -18.34
CA VAL A 465 -4.84 -3.74 -18.48
C VAL A 465 -3.37 -3.78 -18.14
N ASP A 466 -2.51 -3.68 -19.16
CA ASP A 466 -1.07 -3.62 -18.97
C ASP A 466 -0.56 -2.18 -18.78
N ARG A 467 0.77 -2.03 -18.78
CA ARG A 467 1.45 -0.74 -18.66
C ARG A 467 0.87 0.36 -19.59
N SER A 468 0.44 0.01 -20.80
CA SER A 468 -0.07 0.99 -21.78
C SER A 468 -1.44 1.57 -21.41
N GLY A 469 -2.26 0.78 -20.69
CA GLY A 469 -3.56 1.22 -20.17
C GLY A 469 -3.49 1.78 -18.75
N MET A 470 -2.38 1.58 -18.05
CA MET A 470 -2.14 2.09 -16.70
C MET A 470 -1.53 3.50 -16.69
N ASN A 471 -1.96 4.33 -15.74
CA ASN A 471 -1.37 5.65 -15.58
C ASN A 471 0.03 5.58 -14.96
N GLN A 472 1.04 5.79 -15.81
CA GLN A 472 2.46 5.71 -15.44
C GLN A 472 2.97 6.92 -14.65
N ASN A 473 2.14 7.94 -14.43
CA ASN A 473 2.49 9.11 -13.64
C ASN A 473 1.90 9.08 -12.23
N HIS A 474 1.08 8.07 -11.90
CA HIS A 474 0.36 7.99 -10.63
C HIS A 474 0.83 6.81 -9.78
N PRO A 475 1.16 6.99 -8.48
CA PRO A 475 1.70 5.93 -7.62
C PRO A 475 0.83 4.66 -7.52
N VAL A 476 -0.49 4.82 -7.69
CA VAL A 476 -1.44 3.69 -7.62
C VAL A 476 -1.23 2.67 -8.74
N SER A 477 -0.94 3.14 -9.96
CA SER A 477 -0.91 2.33 -11.19
C SER A 477 0.46 2.23 -11.85
N ARG A 478 1.43 3.06 -11.44
CA ARG A 478 2.77 3.11 -12.02
C ARG A 478 3.56 1.83 -11.73
N ASP A 479 4.31 1.39 -12.73
CA ASP A 479 5.21 0.22 -12.69
C ASP A 479 4.52 -1.14 -12.43
N LEU A 480 3.19 -1.18 -12.44
CA LEU A 480 2.43 -2.42 -12.50
C LEU A 480 2.57 -3.07 -13.88
N ALA A 481 2.84 -4.38 -13.90
CA ALA A 481 2.94 -5.14 -15.15
C ALA A 481 1.58 -5.23 -15.87
N PHE A 482 0.54 -5.66 -15.15
CA PHE A 482 -0.85 -5.66 -15.61
C PHE A 482 -1.82 -5.74 -14.44
N VAL A 483 -3.11 -5.46 -14.64
CA VAL A 483 -4.18 -5.73 -13.66
C VAL A 483 -5.36 -6.33 -14.41
N LEU A 484 -6.00 -7.33 -13.82
CA LEU A 484 -7.19 -7.98 -14.36
C LEU A 484 -8.44 -7.31 -13.79
N PHE A 485 -9.33 -6.86 -14.65
CA PHE A 485 -10.59 -6.21 -14.28
C PHE A 485 -11.77 -7.14 -14.59
N LEU A 486 -12.05 -8.10 -13.70
CA LEU A 486 -13.12 -9.07 -13.90
C LEU A 486 -14.50 -8.37 -13.88
N GLN A 487 -15.28 -8.57 -14.95
CA GLN A 487 -16.67 -8.08 -15.08
C GLN A 487 -16.80 -6.57 -14.79
N ALA A 488 -15.81 -5.79 -15.21
CA ALA A 488 -15.79 -4.37 -14.89
C ALA A 488 -16.73 -3.54 -15.76
N ALA A 489 -17.38 -2.57 -15.15
CA ALA A 489 -18.13 -1.50 -15.78
C ALA A 489 -17.23 -0.37 -16.29
N SER A 490 -17.72 0.39 -17.27
CA SER A 490 -17.06 1.64 -17.66
C SER A 490 -17.19 2.69 -16.54
N VAL A 491 -16.12 3.43 -16.29
CA VAL A 491 -16.08 4.56 -15.35
C VAL A 491 -15.72 5.80 -16.14
N ASP A 492 -16.73 6.49 -16.66
CA ASP A 492 -16.54 7.63 -17.52
C ASP A 492 -16.26 8.90 -16.70
N SER A 493 -15.29 9.68 -17.17
CA SER A 493 -15.02 11.01 -16.64
C SER A 493 -16.04 12.00 -17.20
N VAL A 494 -16.81 12.63 -16.33
CA VAL A 494 -17.68 13.74 -16.70
C VAL A 494 -16.78 14.97 -16.77
N ALA A 495 -16.78 15.67 -17.91
CA ALA A 495 -15.96 16.86 -18.09
C ALA A 495 -16.22 17.83 -16.93
N ALA A 496 -15.27 17.91 -15.99
CA ALA A 496 -15.29 18.93 -14.97
C ALA A 496 -15.18 20.26 -15.72
N SER A 497 -16.26 21.04 -15.70
CA SER A 497 -16.23 22.45 -16.07
C SER A 497 -14.95 23.03 -15.45
N GLY A 498 -14.01 23.45 -16.28
CA GLY A 498 -12.60 23.66 -15.93
C GLY A 498 -12.30 24.83 -14.98
N GLU A 499 -13.14 25.08 -13.98
CA GLU A 499 -13.03 26.21 -13.05
C GLU A 499 -13.00 25.80 -11.56
N ASP A 500 -13.27 24.53 -11.18
CA ASP A 500 -13.60 24.16 -9.77
C ASP A 500 -12.50 23.52 -8.92
N GLY A 501 -11.24 23.44 -9.38
CA GLY A 501 -10.15 22.90 -8.55
C GLY A 501 -10.25 21.40 -8.24
N LYS A 502 -10.94 20.64 -9.11
CA LYS A 502 -11.02 19.16 -9.13
C LYS A 502 -10.12 18.63 -10.25
N THR A 503 -9.38 17.56 -9.98
CA THR A 503 -8.55 16.84 -10.95
C THR A 503 -9.11 15.44 -11.13
N VAL A 504 -9.43 15.07 -12.37
CA VAL A 504 -9.88 13.72 -12.72
C VAL A 504 -8.72 12.97 -13.35
N ILE A 505 -8.33 11.86 -12.72
CA ILE A 505 -7.13 11.09 -13.02
C ILE A 505 -7.56 9.66 -13.37
N PRO A 506 -7.60 9.29 -14.66
CA PRO A 506 -7.75 7.89 -15.04
C PRO A 506 -6.55 7.09 -14.53
N LEU A 507 -6.80 5.99 -13.81
CA LEU A 507 -5.77 5.10 -13.30
C LEU A 507 -5.57 3.86 -14.17
N ALA A 508 -6.67 3.34 -14.72
CA ALA A 508 -6.68 2.18 -15.61
C ALA A 508 -7.67 2.40 -16.75
N THR A 509 -7.20 2.17 -17.98
CA THR A 509 -7.98 2.25 -19.22
C THR A 509 -7.77 0.97 -20.02
N SER A 510 -8.85 0.40 -20.53
CA SER A 510 -8.81 -0.79 -21.38
C SER A 510 -8.16 -0.52 -22.74
N SER A 511 -7.91 -1.57 -23.52
CA SER A 511 -7.28 -1.43 -24.83
C SER A 511 -8.21 -0.72 -25.84
N PRO A 512 -7.68 -0.13 -26.92
CA PRO A 512 -8.49 0.41 -28.02
C PRO A 512 -9.44 -0.62 -28.67
N GLN A 513 -9.22 -1.91 -28.44
CA GLN A 513 -10.03 -3.02 -28.96
C GLN A 513 -11.12 -3.47 -27.98
N SER A 514 -11.57 -2.57 -27.10
CA SER A 514 -12.63 -2.82 -26.13
C SER A 514 -14.01 -2.42 -26.64
N TRP A 515 -15.06 -3.01 -26.10
CA TRP A 515 -16.46 -2.65 -26.38
C TRP A 515 -17.34 -2.87 -25.15
N LEU A 516 -18.57 -2.36 -25.19
CA LEU A 516 -19.50 -2.40 -24.08
C LEU A 516 -20.60 -3.45 -24.32
N MET A 517 -20.97 -4.17 -23.28
CA MET A 517 -22.11 -5.09 -23.25
C MET A 517 -23.09 -4.64 -22.16
N ALA A 518 -24.23 -4.05 -22.56
CA ALA A 518 -25.21 -3.46 -21.62
C ALA A 518 -26.51 -4.27 -21.48
N ASP A 519 -27.00 -4.90 -22.57
CA ASP A 519 -28.33 -5.52 -22.59
C ASP A 519 -28.28 -7.03 -22.23
N ARG A 520 -28.17 -7.89 -23.25
CA ARG A 520 -28.21 -9.35 -23.08
C ARG A 520 -26.87 -9.86 -22.56
N ILE A 521 -26.65 -9.69 -21.26
CA ILE A 521 -25.44 -10.15 -20.59
C ILE A 521 -25.29 -11.66 -20.76
N THR A 522 -24.21 -12.07 -21.41
CA THR A 522 -23.77 -13.46 -21.52
C THR A 522 -22.28 -13.50 -21.25
N LEU A 523 -21.83 -14.48 -20.45
CA LEU A 523 -20.41 -14.72 -20.19
C LEU A 523 -19.85 -15.89 -21.00
N ASP A 524 -20.68 -16.53 -21.84
CA ASP A 524 -20.22 -17.55 -22.76
C ASP A 524 -19.49 -16.91 -23.95
N THR A 525 -18.17 -16.97 -23.90
CA THR A 525 -17.26 -16.36 -24.89
C THR A 525 -17.42 -16.94 -26.29
N ARG A 526 -17.96 -18.16 -26.43
CA ARG A 526 -18.25 -18.78 -27.73
C ARG A 526 -19.52 -18.24 -28.36
N ALA A 527 -20.47 -17.82 -27.53
CA ALA A 527 -21.75 -17.26 -27.95
C ALA A 527 -21.72 -15.73 -28.07
N MET A 528 -20.64 -15.07 -27.63
CA MET A 528 -20.46 -13.62 -27.76
C MET A 528 -20.16 -13.22 -29.21
N PRO A 529 -20.99 -12.38 -29.84
CA PRO A 529 -20.64 -11.77 -31.11
C PRO A 529 -19.52 -10.75 -30.92
N LEU A 530 -18.47 -10.84 -31.72
CA LEU A 530 -17.44 -9.79 -31.80
C LEU A 530 -18.00 -8.60 -32.60
N PRO A 531 -17.91 -7.36 -32.09
CA PRO A 531 -18.34 -6.20 -32.84
C PRO A 531 -17.38 -5.87 -34.00
N GLU A 532 -17.83 -5.00 -34.90
CA GLU A 532 -16.96 -4.41 -35.93
C GLU A 532 -15.85 -3.55 -35.29
N GLU A 533 -14.71 -3.40 -35.96
CA GLU A 533 -13.53 -2.73 -35.38
C GLU A 533 -13.76 -1.23 -35.09
N ASP A 534 -14.66 -0.58 -35.83
CA ASP A 534 -15.02 0.83 -35.66
C ASP A 534 -15.91 1.08 -34.42
N ALA A 535 -16.61 0.06 -33.94
CA ALA A 535 -17.37 0.08 -32.70
C ALA A 535 -16.50 -0.12 -31.45
N MET A 536 -15.22 -0.49 -31.62
CA MET A 536 -14.29 -0.69 -30.51
C MET A 536 -13.66 0.64 -30.07
N LYS A 537 -13.61 0.86 -28.76
CA LYS A 537 -13.02 2.04 -28.13
C LYS A 537 -12.54 1.70 -26.73
N ALA A 538 -11.38 2.23 -26.36
CA ALA A 538 -10.85 2.17 -25.00
C ALA A 538 -11.83 2.76 -23.97
N GLN A 539 -11.98 2.07 -22.83
CA GLN A 539 -12.89 2.42 -21.74
C GLN A 539 -12.10 2.63 -20.46
N GLN A 540 -12.45 3.64 -19.69
CA GLN A 540 -11.87 3.84 -18.36
C GLN A 540 -12.48 2.81 -17.39
N LEU A 541 -11.65 2.19 -16.56
CA LEU A 541 -12.04 1.12 -15.63
C LEU A 541 -11.83 1.51 -14.16
N ALA A 542 -10.88 2.41 -13.91
CA ALA A 542 -10.60 3.00 -12.61
C ALA A 542 -10.27 4.47 -12.76
N VAL A 543 -10.95 5.33 -12.01
CA VAL A 543 -10.79 6.80 -12.07
C VAL A 543 -10.71 7.35 -10.65
N LEU A 544 -9.69 8.17 -10.41
CA LEU A 544 -9.51 8.91 -9.17
C LEU A 544 -9.91 10.38 -9.42
N VAL A 545 -10.72 10.95 -8.53
CA VAL A 545 -11.01 12.38 -8.49
C VAL A 545 -10.42 12.96 -7.22
N GLU A 546 -9.62 14.01 -7.35
CA GLU A 546 -9.01 14.70 -6.21
C GLU A 546 -9.29 16.19 -6.26
N GLY A 547 -9.54 16.80 -5.11
CA GLY A 547 -9.68 18.25 -5.01
C GLY A 547 -10.79 18.66 -4.07
N ARG A 548 -11.32 19.87 -4.29
CA ARG A 548 -12.42 20.40 -3.48
C ARG A 548 -13.75 20.10 -4.17
N PHE A 549 -14.69 19.56 -3.41
CA PHE A 549 -16.03 19.22 -3.87
C PHE A 549 -17.05 20.25 -3.38
N ASP A 550 -18.16 20.35 -4.10
CA ASP A 550 -19.32 21.14 -3.71
C ASP A 550 -20.42 20.15 -3.36
N SER A 551 -21.14 20.40 -2.26
CA SER A 551 -22.15 19.46 -1.78
C SER A 551 -23.22 19.22 -2.85
N ALA A 552 -23.66 17.98 -2.95
CA ALA A 552 -24.83 17.60 -3.71
C ALA A 552 -26.15 18.00 -3.03
N PHE A 553 -26.08 18.35 -1.75
CA PHE A 553 -27.22 18.70 -0.91
C PHE A 553 -27.21 20.20 -0.60
N ALA A 554 -28.40 20.81 -0.58
CA ALA A 554 -28.56 22.21 -0.20
C ALA A 554 -28.71 22.39 1.32
N SER A 555 -29.17 21.34 2.02
CA SER A 555 -29.40 21.31 3.46
C SER A 555 -29.34 19.86 3.96
N PRO A 556 -29.15 19.62 5.27
CA PRO A 556 -29.26 18.28 5.84
C PRO A 556 -30.62 17.63 5.55
N PRO A 557 -30.67 16.30 5.36
CA PRO A 557 -31.94 15.58 5.25
C PRO A 557 -32.70 15.60 6.59
N PRO A 558 -34.04 15.50 6.59
CA PRO A 558 -34.83 15.49 7.82
C PRO A 558 -34.43 14.34 8.75
N SER A 559 -34.12 14.66 10.01
CA SER A 559 -33.85 13.67 11.04
C SER A 559 -35.14 12.89 11.35
N GLY A 560 -35.28 11.70 10.76
CA GLY A 560 -36.47 10.84 10.87
C GLY A 560 -36.75 10.21 12.25
N THR A 561 -36.49 10.88 13.37
CA THR A 561 -37.08 10.52 14.67
C THR A 561 -38.45 11.16 14.78
N ASN A 562 -39.50 10.33 14.77
CA ASN A 562 -40.83 10.75 15.20
C ASN A 562 -40.76 11.25 16.64
N GLY A 563 -41.11 12.51 16.86
CA GLY A 563 -41.38 13.11 18.17
C GLY A 563 -40.13 13.61 18.89
N ASP A 564 -40.16 14.88 19.27
CA ASP A 564 -39.19 15.57 20.13
C ASP A 564 -37.88 16.00 19.45
N ALA A 565 -38.00 16.64 18.29
CA ALA A 565 -37.23 17.87 18.15
C ALA A 565 -37.90 18.88 19.08
N ASP A 566 -37.29 19.16 20.24
CA ASP A 566 -37.65 20.32 21.05
C ASP A 566 -37.58 21.54 20.13
N GLU A 567 -38.74 22.07 19.72
CA GLU A 567 -38.87 23.35 19.00
C GLU A 567 -38.27 24.52 19.81
N ASP A 568 -37.89 24.28 21.08
CA ASP A 568 -37.27 25.22 22.01
C ASP A 568 -35.80 24.91 22.38
N SER A 569 -35.09 24.04 21.66
CA SER A 569 -33.63 23.92 21.86
C SER A 569 -32.90 25.12 21.21
N PRO A 570 -32.20 25.98 21.98
CA PRO A 570 -31.46 27.14 21.43
C PRO A 570 -30.19 26.74 20.65
N PHE A 571 -29.93 25.45 20.48
CA PHE A 571 -28.76 24.95 19.77
C PHE A 571 -29.16 23.82 18.82
N SER A 572 -29.19 24.15 17.52
CA SER A 572 -29.06 23.19 16.44
C SER A 572 -27.71 23.46 15.77
N PRO A 573 -26.71 22.57 15.90
CA PRO A 573 -25.44 22.80 15.25
C PRO A 573 -25.61 22.61 13.74
N ASP A 574 -25.58 23.72 13.00
CA ASP A 574 -25.50 23.71 11.54
C ASP A 574 -24.13 23.15 11.12
N THR A 575 -24.10 21.85 10.90
CA THR A 575 -22.89 21.08 10.56
C THR A 575 -22.80 20.78 9.07
N HIS A 576 -23.70 21.36 8.27
CA HIS A 576 -23.73 21.20 6.83
C HIS A 576 -22.58 21.97 6.18
N LEU A 577 -21.77 21.25 5.40
CA LEU A 577 -20.77 21.83 4.53
C LEU A 577 -21.39 21.97 3.14
N ALA A 578 -21.49 23.21 2.64
CA ALA A 578 -21.86 23.46 1.25
C ALA A 578 -20.68 23.22 0.28
N ARG A 579 -19.45 23.27 0.79
CA ARG A 579 -18.20 23.08 0.03
C ARG A 579 -17.12 22.45 0.89
N SER A 580 -16.21 21.72 0.24
CA SER A 580 -15.05 21.09 0.85
C SER A 580 -14.20 22.08 1.65
N VAL A 581 -13.94 21.73 2.91
CA VAL A 581 -13.01 22.44 3.79
C VAL A 581 -11.56 22.05 3.46
N GLN A 582 -11.34 20.76 3.14
CA GLN A 582 -10.08 20.20 2.70
C GLN A 582 -10.24 19.44 1.37
N PRO A 583 -9.16 19.27 0.59
CA PRO A 583 -9.20 18.40 -0.59
C PRO A 583 -9.54 16.96 -0.18
N GLY A 584 -10.61 16.41 -0.77
CA GLY A 584 -10.96 14.99 -0.62
C GLY A 584 -10.46 14.18 -1.81
N LYS A 585 -10.60 12.86 -1.71
CA LYS A 585 -10.28 11.91 -2.80
C LYS A 585 -11.43 10.94 -2.99
N LEU A 586 -11.83 10.72 -4.23
CA LEU A 586 -12.82 9.72 -4.61
C LEU A 586 -12.22 8.80 -5.66
N LEU A 587 -11.92 7.57 -5.29
CA LEU A 587 -11.51 6.53 -6.24
C LEU A 587 -12.70 5.64 -6.57
N VAL A 588 -13.04 5.55 -7.85
CA VAL A 588 -14.08 4.65 -8.36
C VAL A 588 -13.45 3.58 -9.24
N VAL A 589 -13.73 2.32 -8.94
CA VAL A 589 -13.35 1.14 -9.73
C VAL A 589 -14.61 0.42 -10.16
N GLY A 590 -14.73 0.12 -11.45
CA GLY A 590 -15.94 -0.47 -12.04
C GLY A 590 -16.19 -1.95 -11.70
N THR A 591 -15.52 -2.51 -10.69
CA THR A 591 -15.73 -3.89 -10.24
C THR A 591 -15.28 -4.08 -8.79
N SER A 592 -16.11 -4.75 -7.99
CA SER A 592 -15.74 -5.23 -6.66
C SER A 592 -14.93 -6.51 -6.69
N ALA A 593 -15.02 -7.27 -7.81
CA ALA A 593 -14.36 -8.56 -7.98
C ALA A 593 -12.83 -8.47 -7.85
N ILE A 594 -12.25 -7.28 -8.09
CA ILE A 594 -10.82 -6.98 -7.87
C ILE A 594 -10.35 -7.23 -6.42
N THR A 595 -11.28 -7.27 -5.46
CA THR A 595 -11.00 -7.56 -4.03
C THR A 595 -11.27 -9.01 -3.65
N THR A 596 -11.71 -9.83 -4.60
CA THR A 596 -12.14 -11.22 -4.35
C THR A 596 -11.03 -12.23 -4.67
N PRO A 597 -11.12 -13.46 -4.12
CA PRO A 597 -10.21 -14.57 -4.44
C PRO A 597 -10.09 -14.94 -5.92
N MET A 598 -10.98 -14.47 -6.79
CA MET A 598 -10.95 -14.81 -8.22
C MET A 598 -9.74 -14.21 -8.94
N VAL A 599 -9.29 -13.04 -8.51
CA VAL A 599 -8.15 -12.30 -9.10
C VAL A 599 -7.12 -11.85 -8.07
N MET A 600 -7.40 -12.03 -6.78
CA MET A 600 -6.48 -11.75 -5.68
C MET A 600 -5.90 -13.05 -5.12
N ASP A 601 -4.58 -13.11 -5.01
CA ASP A 601 -3.84 -14.24 -4.45
C ASP A 601 -3.69 -14.17 -2.92
N GLU A 602 -3.37 -15.30 -2.30
CA GLU A 602 -3.13 -15.41 -0.85
C GLU A 602 -1.90 -14.67 -0.38
N GLU A 603 -0.84 -14.67 -1.20
CA GLU A 603 0.42 -14.05 -0.85
C GLU A 603 0.43 -12.53 -1.10
N GLY A 604 -0.62 -12.00 -1.74
CA GLY A 604 -0.73 -10.58 -2.09
C GLY A 604 0.31 -10.12 -3.11
N LYS A 605 0.92 -11.04 -3.85
CA LYS A 605 2.02 -10.78 -4.80
C LYS A 605 1.53 -10.51 -6.21
N GLN A 606 0.27 -10.85 -6.52
CA GLN A 606 -0.26 -10.53 -7.83
C GLN A 606 -0.40 -9.01 -8.01
N PRO A 607 -0.13 -8.49 -9.23
CA PRO A 607 -0.29 -7.08 -9.52
C PRO A 607 -1.65 -6.46 -9.16
N VAL A 608 -2.73 -7.26 -9.19
CA VAL A 608 -4.07 -6.85 -8.73
C VAL A 608 -4.07 -6.51 -7.24
N SER A 609 -3.50 -7.39 -6.41
CA SER A 609 -3.34 -7.20 -4.97
C SER A 609 -2.53 -5.92 -4.68
N ILE A 610 -1.48 -5.69 -5.47
CA ILE A 610 -0.62 -4.51 -5.36
C ILE A 610 -1.38 -3.23 -5.75
N PHE A 611 -2.16 -3.25 -6.83
CA PHE A 611 -3.00 -2.12 -7.24
C PHE A 611 -3.98 -1.71 -6.14
N VAL A 612 -4.72 -2.67 -5.57
CA VAL A 612 -5.69 -2.41 -4.49
C VAL A 612 -4.99 -1.87 -3.24
N ARG A 613 -3.86 -2.46 -2.85
CA ARG A 613 -3.08 -2.00 -1.70
C ARG A 613 -2.48 -0.61 -1.91
N ASN A 614 -1.97 -0.33 -3.11
CA ASN A 614 -1.46 0.99 -3.48
C ASN A 614 -2.57 2.06 -3.46
N ALA A 615 -3.78 1.71 -3.91
CA ALA A 615 -4.94 2.59 -3.81
C ALA A 615 -5.27 2.92 -2.34
N ILE A 616 -5.28 1.92 -1.45
CA ILE A 616 -5.50 2.11 -0.01
C ILE A 616 -4.40 3.00 0.61
N ASP A 617 -3.13 2.71 0.31
CA ASP A 617 -1.99 3.51 0.79
C ASP A 617 -2.12 4.97 0.34
N TYR A 618 -2.39 5.19 -0.94
CA TYR A 618 -2.50 6.53 -1.51
C TYR A 618 -3.69 7.33 -0.95
N LEU A 619 -4.84 6.67 -0.74
CA LEU A 619 -6.04 7.30 -0.17
C LEU A 619 -5.87 7.64 1.33
N ASN A 620 -5.02 6.92 2.05
CA ASN A 620 -4.61 7.23 3.42
C ASN A 620 -3.39 8.19 3.52
N GLY A 621 -2.97 8.80 2.41
CA GLY A 621 -1.86 9.75 2.39
C GLY A 621 -0.47 9.12 2.44
N ARG A 622 -0.38 7.79 2.25
CA ARG A 622 0.85 6.98 2.26
C ARG A 622 1.34 6.61 0.86
N GLY A 623 1.20 7.52 -0.11
CA GLY A 623 1.52 7.27 -1.52
C GLY A 623 2.95 6.83 -1.81
N GLU A 624 3.92 7.21 -0.97
CA GLU A 624 5.32 6.78 -1.11
C GLU A 624 5.52 5.26 -0.91
N PHE A 625 4.67 4.63 -0.08
CA PHE A 625 4.70 3.19 0.13
C PHE A 625 4.21 2.41 -1.09
N ALA A 626 3.25 2.97 -1.83
CA ALA A 626 2.82 2.42 -3.11
C ALA A 626 3.97 2.41 -4.14
N GLU A 627 4.70 3.52 -4.22
CA GLU A 627 5.87 3.68 -5.08
C GLU A 627 7.00 2.69 -4.73
N MET A 628 7.31 2.52 -3.45
CA MET A 628 8.32 1.54 -3.00
C MET A 628 7.97 0.10 -3.39
N ARG A 629 6.68 -0.26 -3.34
CA ARG A 629 6.23 -1.64 -3.60
C ARG A 629 6.31 -2.00 -5.08
N THR A 630 6.03 -1.06 -5.98
CA THR A 630 6.02 -1.32 -7.44
C THR A 630 7.37 -1.13 -8.11
N LYS A 631 8.30 -0.49 -7.42
CA LYS A 631 9.65 -0.26 -7.90
C LYS A 631 10.35 -1.59 -8.20
N GLY A 632 10.74 -1.78 -9.46
CA GLY A 632 11.42 -2.99 -9.94
C GLY A 632 10.51 -4.16 -10.32
N LEU A 633 9.19 -4.07 -10.09
CA LEU A 633 8.21 -5.11 -10.52
C LEU A 633 7.89 -5.06 -12.01
N SER A 634 8.33 -4.03 -12.73
CA SER A 634 8.13 -3.98 -14.17
C SER A 634 8.97 -5.06 -14.82
N LEU A 635 8.33 -6.14 -15.27
CA LEU A 635 8.89 -6.94 -16.34
C LEU A 635 9.20 -5.97 -17.48
N GLU A 636 10.47 -5.88 -17.89
CA GLU A 636 10.90 -5.12 -19.07
C GLU A 636 10.39 -5.81 -20.34
N ILE A 637 9.06 -5.86 -20.49
CA ILE A 637 8.41 -6.28 -21.72
C ILE A 637 8.54 -5.09 -22.66
N LEU A 638 9.15 -5.33 -23.83
CA LEU A 638 9.28 -4.32 -24.86
C LEU A 638 7.90 -3.79 -25.23
N ASP A 639 7.74 -2.46 -25.18
CA ASP A 639 6.51 -1.81 -25.62
C ASP A 639 6.17 -2.28 -27.06
N GLU A 640 4.91 -2.67 -27.29
CA GLU A 640 4.44 -2.96 -28.65
C GLU A 640 4.42 -1.66 -29.46
N THR A 641 5.47 -1.47 -30.26
CA THR A 641 5.60 -0.29 -31.14
C THR A 641 4.95 -0.53 -32.49
N THR A 642 4.51 0.57 -33.11
CA THR A 642 3.96 0.53 -34.46
C THR A 642 4.99 -0.01 -35.47
N PRO A 643 4.53 -0.70 -36.55
CA PRO A 643 5.44 -1.25 -37.55
C PRO A 643 6.40 -0.22 -38.19
N SER A 644 5.98 1.03 -38.30
CA SER A 644 6.76 2.13 -38.85
C SER A 644 7.92 2.54 -37.94
N VAL A 645 7.66 2.73 -36.64
CA VAL A 645 8.69 3.07 -35.64
C VAL A 645 9.73 1.95 -35.54
N ARG A 646 9.27 0.68 -35.51
CA ARG A 646 10.17 -0.49 -35.50
C ARG A 646 11.12 -0.48 -36.70
N SER A 647 10.60 -0.16 -37.88
CA SER A 647 11.38 -0.12 -39.12
C SER A 647 12.36 1.06 -39.13
N ALA A 648 11.94 2.23 -38.63
CA ALA A 648 12.79 3.41 -38.51
C ALA A 648 13.97 3.17 -37.54
N VAL A 649 13.70 2.64 -36.33
CA VAL A 649 14.75 2.31 -35.35
C VAL A 649 15.74 1.29 -35.93
N ARG A 650 15.25 0.27 -36.65
CA ARG A 650 16.11 -0.67 -37.36
C ARG A 650 16.98 0.03 -38.40
N ALA A 651 16.42 0.92 -39.21
CA ALA A 651 17.16 1.66 -40.23
C ALA A 651 18.23 2.60 -39.62
N VAL A 652 17.92 3.28 -38.52
CA VAL A 652 18.87 4.14 -37.81
C VAL A 652 20.03 3.33 -37.23
N ASN A 653 19.76 2.19 -36.60
CA ASN A 653 20.83 1.35 -36.07
C ASN A 653 21.65 0.69 -37.17
N LEU A 654 21.01 0.25 -38.26
CA LEU A 654 21.69 -0.45 -39.35
C LEU A 654 22.53 0.50 -40.24
N TYR A 655 22.05 1.70 -40.51
CA TYR A 655 22.70 2.64 -41.45
C TYR A 655 23.24 3.89 -40.76
N GLY A 656 22.56 4.40 -39.73
CA GLY A 656 22.93 5.64 -39.04
C GLY A 656 24.21 5.54 -38.22
N VAL A 657 24.40 4.45 -37.46
CA VAL A 657 25.61 4.26 -36.65
C VAL A 657 26.86 4.10 -37.53
N PRO A 658 26.87 3.26 -38.59
CA PRO A 658 28.00 3.22 -39.53
C PRO A 658 28.27 4.56 -40.22
N LEU A 659 27.22 5.29 -40.61
CA LEU A 659 27.37 6.60 -41.25
C LEU A 659 28.01 7.62 -40.31
N LEU A 660 27.60 7.65 -39.03
CA LEU A 660 28.22 8.50 -38.01
C LEU A 660 29.71 8.16 -37.82
N ALA A 661 30.07 6.87 -37.82
CA ALA A 661 31.46 6.45 -37.73
C ALA A 661 32.27 6.92 -38.96
N VAL A 662 31.71 6.82 -40.17
CA VAL A 662 32.34 7.31 -41.40
C VAL A 662 32.52 8.84 -41.36
N LEU A 663 31.50 9.59 -40.94
CA LEU A 663 31.56 11.04 -40.84
C LEU A 663 32.58 11.50 -39.78
N ALA A 664 32.62 10.82 -38.63
CA ALA A 664 33.63 11.07 -37.60
C ALA A 664 35.05 10.78 -38.11
N GLY A 665 35.22 9.67 -38.86
CA GLY A 665 36.47 9.32 -39.53
C GLY A 665 36.92 10.37 -40.56
N LEU A 666 36.00 10.85 -41.40
CA LEU A 666 36.25 11.91 -42.38
C LEU A 666 36.59 13.24 -41.69
N GLY A 667 35.90 13.58 -40.60
CA GLY A 667 36.20 14.76 -39.78
C GLY A 667 37.61 14.70 -39.18
N ALA A 668 37.96 13.58 -38.55
CA ALA A 668 39.29 13.35 -38.00
C ALA A 668 40.39 13.39 -39.08
N TRP A 669 40.12 12.81 -40.26
CA TRP A 669 41.02 12.87 -41.41
C TRP A 669 41.24 14.30 -41.89
N ARG A 670 40.17 15.07 -42.07
CA ARG A 670 40.23 16.48 -42.53
C ARG A 670 40.95 17.37 -41.52
N LEU A 671 40.74 17.16 -40.23
CA LEU A 671 41.46 17.85 -39.16
C LEU A 671 42.96 17.52 -39.18
N ARG A 672 43.34 16.26 -39.45
CA ARG A 672 44.75 15.86 -39.63
C ARG A 672 45.39 16.52 -40.84
N VAL A 673 44.69 16.59 -41.97
CA VAL A 673 45.20 17.23 -43.20
C VAL A 673 45.45 18.72 -42.96
N ARG A 674 44.47 19.45 -42.41
CA ARG A 674 44.63 20.88 -42.06
C ARG A 674 45.76 21.12 -41.07
N ARG A 675 45.95 20.24 -40.09
CA ARG A 675 47.06 20.34 -39.14
C ARG A 675 48.41 20.16 -39.85
N ARG A 676 48.51 19.24 -40.82
CA ARG A 676 49.71 19.04 -41.63
C ARG A 676 49.99 20.23 -42.57
N GLU A 677 48.96 20.82 -43.16
CA GLU A 677 49.10 22.03 -43.99
C GLU A 677 49.59 23.23 -43.18
N LYS A 678 48.99 23.50 -42.01
CA LYS A 678 49.48 24.56 -41.10
C LYS A 678 50.92 24.35 -40.66
N ILE A 679 51.30 23.11 -40.36
CA ILE A 679 52.69 22.76 -40.01
C ILE A 679 53.62 23.04 -41.21
N ARG A 680 53.21 22.63 -42.42
CA ARG A 680 53.99 22.84 -43.64
C ARG A 680 54.14 24.32 -44.01
N GLU A 681 53.09 25.12 -43.86
CA GLU A 681 53.14 26.58 -44.04
C GLU A 681 54.09 27.23 -43.02
N HIS A 682 54.06 26.78 -41.76
CA HIS A 682 54.96 27.29 -40.73
C HIS A 682 56.43 27.02 -41.05
N TYR A 683 56.77 25.84 -41.58
CA TYR A 683 58.14 25.47 -41.96
C TYR A 683 58.57 25.97 -43.36
N GLN A 684 57.63 26.31 -44.25
CA GLN A 684 57.94 26.97 -45.53
C GLN A 684 58.13 28.49 -45.37
N GLY A 685 57.49 29.11 -44.37
CA GLY A 685 57.72 30.51 -44.00
C GLY A 685 59.14 30.78 -43.47
N GLU A 686 59.76 29.83 -42.76
CA GLU A 686 61.15 30.00 -42.26
C GLU A 686 62.22 29.89 -43.35
N LYS A 687 61.95 29.22 -44.48
CA LYS A 687 62.92 29.13 -45.59
C LYS A 687 62.90 30.33 -46.54
N GLY A 688 61.95 31.26 -46.39
CA GLY A 688 61.87 32.49 -47.19
C GLY A 688 62.62 33.70 -46.61
N GLY A 689 63.21 33.57 -45.40
CA GLY A 689 63.92 34.65 -44.70
C GLY A 689 65.46 34.60 -44.80
N ALA A 690 66.01 33.73 -45.64
CA ALA A 690 67.44 33.66 -45.92
C ALA A 690 67.67 33.86 -47.43
N ALA A 691 67.49 35.10 -47.88
CA ALA A 691 68.04 35.65 -49.10
C ALA A 691 68.60 37.04 -48.77
#